data_AF-A0A971J5V9-F1
#
_entry.id   AF-A0A971J5V9-F1
#
_cell.length_a   1.000
_cell.length_b   1.000
_cell.length_c   1.000
_cell.angle_alpha   90.00
_cell.angle_beta   90.00
_cell.angle_gamma   90.00
#
_symmetry.space_group_name_H-M   'P 1'
#
loop_
_entity.id
_entity.type
_entity.pdbx_description
1 polymer ?
#
loop_
_entity_poly.entity_id
_entity_poly.type
_entity_poly.pdbx_seq_one_letter_code
_entity_poly.pdbx_strand_id
1 'polypeptide(L)'
;MGTWRGQLVKFGVVGILNTWIDYGLFNVLITVTGVHDGPGVGLFNLLGITLAATNSYFWNRNWTFAAGDEEYSWQTKRFVVATGLGMIINSLVVTAASRMINWLPVSAYLILNGSKLLGAAISSAWNFITYRQWVFKPVPPVLVPSKEQWVPGLVSVIIPAYNEMERLPKRLYRLALSLPRYFPVEIVVVDDGSTDQTLAAVQAVAAQFPHVRCSGYRVNSGKGLAVRTGICAARGEFLIFTDADETFTEEHIVAVAERLFEGDKVVIGQRQASPGTRLLQESRWRHFCGRAFNLLVQALVLPGINDTQCGLKGFHREAAGEIFGRQRLRGFAFDVELLALARALHFDIVQVPVRAVHCKGSRVNRILTPVQMVWDVLRIKAALVVNTYGLPGGGQWFREALVSIVLFFTALAIRIPYLWSIPRYIDELKEVQLAYLICQGKVFPLHNMAHDIGALHNYILAVLFRLLGPSIYWPRLYVAVTSALTVALVYRLGTMLYGRWVGLVAAGLLMTNGMHIVVTHMAWANSTTPFFFTLALMATIAAEQQKSGQRLMVAALLWAATLQTHSSVIIYLLVAVAYVLRPHFRRETGIGLKWYVLAALTFLTGYANMVYYNIVSYGGSIRWIGHKSYALETHPGLTSYIRNLEQMLTELVRSVGSTYTDHPHFWDYVKHPSFIAAVSFF
;
A
#
# COMPACT_ATOMS: atom_id res chain seq x y z
N MET A 1 18.35 -7.32 -1.82
CA MET A 1 18.31 -7.61 -3.29
C MET A 1 16.90 -7.99 -3.68
N GLY A 2 16.36 -7.44 -4.77
CA GLY A 2 15.15 -8.00 -5.36
C GLY A 2 15.51 -9.32 -6.03
N THR A 3 15.03 -10.45 -5.52
CA THR A 3 15.13 -11.72 -6.24
C THR A 3 14.48 -11.55 -7.62
N TRP A 4 14.97 -12.27 -8.64
CA TRP A 4 14.43 -12.22 -10.00
C TRP A 4 12.89 -12.35 -10.00
N ARG A 5 12.37 -13.23 -9.13
CA ARG A 5 10.94 -13.42 -8.88
C ARG A 5 10.24 -12.14 -8.39
N GLY A 6 10.84 -11.42 -7.45
CA GLY A 6 10.30 -10.16 -6.93
C GLY A 6 10.27 -9.04 -7.98
N GLN A 7 11.28 -8.96 -8.84
CA GLN A 7 11.30 -7.99 -9.95
C GLN A 7 10.24 -8.32 -11.00
N LEU A 8 10.06 -9.60 -11.33
CA LEU A 8 9.07 -10.05 -12.31
C LEU A 8 7.64 -9.74 -11.87
N VAL A 9 7.32 -9.96 -10.58
CA VAL A 9 5.99 -9.57 -10.02
C VAL A 9 5.77 -8.07 -10.11
N LYS A 10 6.75 -7.24 -9.71
CA LYS A 10 6.64 -5.78 -9.81
C LYS A 10 6.44 -5.33 -11.26
N PHE A 11 7.17 -5.91 -12.20
CA PHE A 11 7.04 -5.61 -13.62
C PHE A 11 5.63 -5.93 -14.14
N GLY A 12 5.06 -7.08 -13.76
CA GLY A 12 3.69 -7.44 -14.09
C GLY A 12 2.66 -6.43 -13.56
N VAL A 13 2.82 -5.96 -12.31
CA VAL A 13 1.96 -4.93 -11.72
C VAL A 13 2.03 -3.61 -12.51
N VAL A 14 3.23 -3.18 -12.88
CA VAL A 14 3.43 -1.98 -13.70
C VAL A 14 2.75 -2.15 -15.06
N GLY A 15 2.85 -3.33 -15.68
CA GLY A 15 2.15 -3.67 -16.91
C GLY A 15 0.64 -3.49 -16.81
N ILE A 16 0.00 -4.08 -15.79
CA ILE A 16 -1.45 -3.96 -15.56
C ILE A 16 -1.84 -2.49 -15.37
N LEU A 17 -1.10 -1.75 -14.54
CA LEU A 17 -1.40 -0.35 -14.25
C LEU A 17 -1.29 0.54 -15.50
N ASN A 18 -0.32 0.27 -16.38
CA ASN A 18 -0.18 0.95 -17.66
C ASN A 18 -1.36 0.65 -18.59
N THR A 19 -1.82 -0.60 -18.66
CA THR A 19 -3.01 -0.96 -19.43
C THR A 19 -4.25 -0.21 -18.95
N TRP A 20 -4.40 -0.04 -17.63
CA TRP A 20 -5.50 0.74 -17.06
C TRP A 20 -5.41 2.23 -17.38
N ILE A 21 -4.21 2.82 -17.35
CA ILE A 21 -3.99 4.23 -17.73
C ILE A 21 -4.34 4.45 -19.19
N ASP A 22 -3.82 3.59 -20.07
CA ASP A 22 -4.03 3.66 -21.51
C ASP A 22 -5.53 3.55 -21.83
N TYR A 23 -6.16 2.47 -21.36
CA TYR A 23 -7.58 2.23 -21.58
C TYR A 23 -8.46 3.30 -20.93
N GLY A 24 -8.15 3.70 -19.70
CA GLY A 24 -8.91 4.69 -18.94
C GLY A 24 -8.89 6.06 -19.59
N LEU A 25 -7.71 6.56 -19.97
CA LEU A 25 -7.59 7.88 -20.62
C LEU A 25 -8.28 7.88 -21.97
N PHE A 26 -8.08 6.83 -22.78
CA PHE A 26 -8.75 6.69 -24.07
C PHE A 26 -10.28 6.78 -23.92
N ASN A 27 -10.86 6.01 -22.99
CA ASN A 27 -12.31 5.98 -22.76
C ASN A 27 -12.85 7.31 -22.21
N VAL A 28 -12.11 8.01 -21.35
CA VAL A 28 -12.50 9.34 -20.88
C VAL A 28 -12.51 10.34 -22.04
N LEU A 29 -11.49 10.34 -22.88
CA LEU A 29 -11.38 11.30 -24.00
C LEU A 29 -12.49 11.09 -25.02
N ILE A 30 -12.81 9.87 -25.43
CA ILE A 30 -13.93 9.61 -26.34
C ILE A 30 -15.28 9.99 -25.71
N THR A 31 -15.46 9.78 -24.40
CA THR A 31 -16.71 10.09 -23.69
C THR A 31 -16.92 11.60 -23.55
N VAL A 32 -15.87 12.35 -23.20
CA VAL A 32 -15.95 13.80 -22.98
C VAL A 32 -16.07 14.56 -24.30
N THR A 33 -15.38 14.09 -25.35
CA THR A 33 -15.35 14.80 -26.64
C THR A 33 -16.46 14.37 -27.60
N GLY A 34 -17.07 13.21 -27.38
CA GLY A 34 -18.05 12.62 -28.29
C GLY A 34 -17.46 12.17 -29.64
N VAL A 35 -16.12 12.18 -29.78
CA VAL A 35 -15.43 11.73 -30.99
C VAL A 35 -15.32 10.21 -30.94
N HIS A 36 -16.11 9.55 -31.79
CA HIS A 36 -16.19 8.09 -31.86
C HIS A 36 -15.54 7.50 -33.13
N ASP A 37 -15.16 8.34 -34.09
CA ASP A 37 -14.55 7.95 -35.36
C ASP A 37 -13.55 9.00 -35.90
N GLY A 38 -12.81 8.60 -36.95
CA GLY A 38 -11.84 9.48 -37.63
C GLY A 38 -10.49 9.67 -36.91
N PRO A 39 -9.67 10.64 -37.36
CA PRO A 39 -8.30 10.87 -36.87
C PRO A 39 -8.21 11.20 -35.37
N GLY A 40 -9.29 11.74 -34.79
CA GLY A 40 -9.35 12.12 -33.37
C GLY A 40 -9.24 10.91 -32.43
N VAL A 41 -9.81 9.76 -32.80
CA VAL A 41 -9.68 8.51 -32.04
C VAL A 41 -8.22 8.03 -32.04
N GLY A 42 -7.53 8.15 -33.18
CA GLY A 42 -6.11 7.81 -33.30
C GLY A 42 -5.24 8.69 -32.40
N LEU A 43 -5.53 9.99 -32.31
CA LEU A 43 -4.84 10.92 -31.42
C LEU A 43 -5.04 10.55 -29.94
N PHE A 44 -6.25 10.20 -29.52
CA PHE A 44 -6.52 9.81 -28.13
C PHE A 44 -5.81 8.52 -27.74
N ASN A 45 -5.76 7.53 -28.64
CA ASN A 45 -5.01 6.30 -28.42
C ASN A 45 -3.50 6.57 -28.27
N LEU A 46 -2.95 7.48 -29.10
CA LEU A 46 -1.54 7.86 -29.01
C LEU A 46 -1.22 8.58 -27.69
N LEU A 47 -2.12 9.42 -27.18
CA LEU A 47 -2.00 10.06 -25.87
C LEU A 47 -2.04 9.02 -24.73
N GLY A 48 -2.96 8.05 -24.79
CA GLY A 48 -3.06 6.93 -23.84
C GLY A 48 -1.76 6.14 -23.75
N ILE A 49 -1.26 5.68 -24.90
CA ILE A 49 -0.02 4.89 -24.99
C ILE A 49 1.18 5.70 -24.49
N THR A 50 1.27 6.98 -24.85
CA THR A 50 2.39 7.85 -24.43
C THR A 50 2.41 8.04 -22.92
N LEU A 51 1.23 8.27 -22.32
CA LEU A 51 1.11 8.41 -20.86
C LEU A 51 1.45 7.10 -20.15
N ALA A 52 0.94 5.98 -20.65
CA ALA A 52 1.22 4.65 -20.11
C ALA A 52 2.72 4.28 -20.22
N ALA A 53 3.37 4.59 -21.34
CA ALA A 53 4.81 4.36 -21.53
C ALA A 53 5.65 5.24 -20.60
N THR A 54 5.25 6.51 -20.41
CA THR A 54 5.91 7.44 -19.47
C THR A 54 5.79 6.92 -18.04
N ASN A 55 4.60 6.48 -17.63
CA ASN A 55 4.37 5.86 -16.33
C ASN A 55 5.21 4.58 -16.16
N SER A 56 5.24 3.72 -17.20
CA SER A 56 6.06 2.51 -17.24
C SER A 56 7.53 2.78 -16.94
N TYR A 57 8.11 3.82 -17.57
CA TYR A 57 9.50 4.20 -17.36
C TYR A 57 9.80 4.54 -15.90
N PHE A 58 8.99 5.41 -15.28
CA PHE A 58 9.22 5.86 -13.91
C PHE A 58 9.10 4.72 -12.90
N TRP A 59 8.07 3.88 -13.02
CA TRP A 59 7.89 2.74 -12.13
C TRP A 59 8.98 1.69 -12.31
N ASN A 60 9.33 1.36 -13.55
CA ASN A 60 10.36 0.36 -13.79
C ASN A 60 11.75 0.85 -13.33
N ARG A 61 12.09 2.10 -13.58
CA ARG A 61 13.33 2.73 -13.11
C ARG A 61 13.40 2.75 -11.58
N ASN A 62 12.40 3.32 -10.92
CA ASN A 62 12.51 3.66 -9.49
C ASN A 62 12.07 2.52 -8.56
N TRP A 63 11.18 1.64 -9.01
CA TRP A 63 10.56 0.61 -8.16
C TRP A 63 10.87 -0.83 -8.57
N THR A 64 10.74 -1.17 -9.85
CA THR A 64 10.96 -2.54 -10.35
C THR A 64 12.44 -2.89 -10.31
N PHE A 65 13.28 -2.07 -10.93
CA PHE A 65 14.71 -2.34 -11.09
C PHE A 65 15.60 -1.49 -10.20
N ALA A 66 15.08 -0.38 -9.65
CA ALA A 66 15.84 0.55 -8.80
C ALA A 66 17.18 0.93 -9.47
N ALA A 67 17.08 1.41 -10.71
CA ALA A 67 18.22 1.77 -11.55
C ALA A 67 19.12 2.79 -10.85
N GLY A 68 20.43 2.68 -11.05
CA GLY A 68 21.37 3.72 -10.65
C GLY A 68 21.20 5.01 -11.43
N ASP A 69 21.81 6.09 -10.95
CA ASP A 69 21.85 7.36 -11.65
C ASP A 69 22.95 7.39 -12.73
N GLU A 70 22.91 6.46 -13.71
CA GLU A 70 23.51 6.76 -15.03
C GLU A 70 22.77 7.97 -15.63
N GLU A 71 23.41 8.75 -16.51
CA GLU A 71 22.79 9.91 -17.17
C GLU A 71 21.38 9.59 -17.65
N TYR A 72 20.39 10.30 -17.09
CA TYR A 72 18.96 10.10 -17.34
C TYR A 72 18.62 10.07 -18.84
N SER A 73 19.35 10.85 -19.65
CA SER A 73 19.24 10.89 -21.11
C SER A 73 19.52 9.53 -21.76
N TRP A 74 20.55 8.82 -21.32
CA TRP A 74 20.91 7.50 -21.87
C TRP A 74 19.93 6.41 -21.47
N GLN A 75 19.46 6.41 -20.22
CA GLN A 75 18.46 5.45 -19.76
C GLN A 75 17.15 5.59 -20.54
N THR A 76 16.71 6.83 -20.77
CA THR A 76 15.50 7.13 -21.54
C THR A 76 15.63 6.63 -22.99
N LYS A 77 16.78 6.89 -23.64
CA LYS A 77 17.03 6.40 -25.01
C LYS A 77 17.00 4.87 -25.10
N ARG A 78 17.69 4.17 -24.18
CA ARG A 78 17.68 2.69 -24.14
C ARG A 78 16.29 2.13 -23.89
N PHE A 79 15.50 2.78 -23.03
CA PHE A 79 14.12 2.37 -22.74
C PHE A 79 13.23 2.44 -23.97
N VAL A 80 13.28 3.54 -24.73
CA VAL A 80 12.50 3.71 -25.97
C VAL A 80 12.86 2.62 -26.97
N VAL A 81 14.16 2.35 -27.18
CA VAL A 81 14.62 1.29 -28.09
C VAL A 81 14.14 -0.09 -27.64
N ALA A 82 14.32 -0.44 -26.36
CA ALA A 82 13.92 -1.75 -25.84
C ALA A 82 12.40 -1.99 -26.00
N THR A 83 11.59 -0.97 -25.68
CA THR A 83 10.13 -1.02 -25.79
C THR A 83 9.68 -1.13 -27.25
N GLY A 84 10.30 -0.36 -28.14
CA GLY A 84 10.02 -0.42 -29.58
C GLY A 84 10.32 -1.80 -30.17
N LEU A 85 11.43 -2.43 -29.80
CA LEU A 85 11.75 -3.80 -30.20
C LEU A 85 10.74 -4.81 -29.64
N GLY A 86 10.31 -4.64 -28.39
CA GLY A 86 9.23 -5.45 -27.81
C GLY A 86 7.93 -5.34 -28.62
N MET A 87 7.56 -4.16 -29.09
CA MET A 87 6.38 -3.96 -29.94
C MET A 87 6.52 -4.66 -31.30
N ILE A 88 7.71 -4.57 -31.92
CA ILE A 88 8.01 -5.27 -33.19
C ILE A 88 7.88 -6.78 -33.00
N ILE A 89 8.44 -7.34 -31.92
CA ILE A 89 8.34 -8.76 -31.59
C ILE A 89 6.87 -9.18 -31.46
N ASN A 90 6.06 -8.42 -30.72
CA ASN A 90 4.62 -8.69 -30.60
C ASN A 90 3.93 -8.73 -31.97
N SER A 91 4.18 -7.73 -32.82
CA SER A 91 3.58 -7.63 -34.16
C SER A 91 4.00 -8.77 -35.09
N LEU A 92 5.26 -9.21 -35.01
CA LEU A 92 5.77 -10.36 -35.78
C LEU A 92 5.12 -11.67 -35.35
N VAL A 93 4.93 -11.91 -34.05
CA VAL A 93 4.26 -13.11 -33.53
C VAL A 93 2.81 -13.19 -34.02
N VAL A 94 2.07 -12.08 -33.93
CA VAL A 94 0.68 -12.02 -34.39
C VAL A 94 0.58 -12.21 -35.91
N THR A 95 1.50 -11.61 -36.67
CA THR A 95 1.52 -11.72 -38.15
C THR A 95 1.96 -13.11 -38.62
N ALA A 96 2.88 -13.77 -37.91
CA ALA A 96 3.27 -15.14 -38.22
C ALA A 96 2.10 -16.11 -37.95
N ALA A 97 1.43 -15.96 -36.81
CA ALA A 97 0.28 -16.80 -36.46
C ALA A 97 -0.93 -16.58 -37.38
N SER A 98 -1.16 -15.35 -37.86
CA SER A 98 -2.26 -15.08 -38.79
C SER A 98 -2.09 -15.80 -40.13
N ARG A 99 -0.84 -16.02 -40.57
CA ARG A 99 -0.53 -16.82 -41.78
C ARG A 99 -0.80 -18.32 -41.59
N MET A 100 -0.91 -18.80 -40.35
CA MET A 100 -1.17 -20.20 -40.02
C MET A 100 -2.67 -20.53 -39.88
N ILE A 101 -3.56 -19.53 -39.97
CA ILE A 101 -5.01 -19.70 -39.78
C ILE A 101 -5.59 -20.74 -40.75
N ASN A 102 -5.09 -20.80 -41.98
CA ASN A 102 -5.58 -21.74 -43.00
C ASN A 102 -5.02 -23.17 -42.84
N TRP A 103 -4.10 -23.40 -41.90
CA TRP A 103 -3.37 -24.67 -41.77
C TRP A 103 -3.84 -25.51 -40.58
N LEU A 104 -4.65 -24.94 -39.69
CA LEU A 104 -5.13 -25.58 -38.48
C LEU A 104 -6.67 -25.63 -38.49
N PRO A 105 -7.31 -26.76 -38.12
CA PRO A 105 -8.76 -26.90 -38.04
C PRO A 105 -9.31 -26.27 -36.74
N VAL A 106 -8.91 -25.03 -36.46
CA VAL A 106 -9.26 -24.28 -35.25
C VAL A 106 -9.85 -22.94 -35.68
N SER A 107 -10.81 -22.40 -34.92
CA SER A 107 -11.44 -21.13 -35.29
C SER A 107 -10.41 -20.00 -35.40
N ALA A 108 -10.48 -19.21 -36.47
CA ALA A 108 -9.59 -18.07 -36.69
C ALA A 108 -9.57 -17.11 -35.50
N TYR A 109 -10.70 -16.99 -34.80
CA TYR A 109 -10.82 -16.22 -33.56
C TYR A 109 -9.93 -16.76 -32.43
N LEU A 110 -9.86 -18.08 -32.25
CA LEU A 110 -9.02 -18.68 -31.21
C LEU A 110 -7.52 -18.50 -31.54
N ILE A 111 -7.13 -18.67 -32.81
CA ILE A 111 -5.74 -18.52 -33.26
C ILE A 111 -5.29 -17.06 -33.11
N LEU A 112 -6.10 -16.11 -33.55
CA LEU A 112 -5.77 -14.68 -33.44
C LEU A 112 -5.68 -14.22 -31.98
N ASN A 113 -6.64 -14.59 -31.12
CA ASN A 113 -6.57 -14.24 -29.71
C ASN A 113 -5.41 -14.92 -28.97
N GLY A 114 -5.17 -16.21 -29.25
CA GLY A 114 -4.02 -16.94 -28.72
C GLY A 114 -2.70 -16.31 -29.13
N SER A 115 -2.57 -15.88 -30.39
CA SER A 115 -1.37 -15.20 -30.89
C SER A 115 -1.16 -13.82 -30.28
N LYS A 116 -2.22 -13.07 -30.00
CA LYS A 116 -2.14 -11.77 -29.33
C LYS A 116 -1.69 -11.92 -27.88
N LEU A 117 -2.20 -12.93 -27.17
CA LEU A 117 -1.73 -13.28 -25.82
C LEU A 117 -0.27 -13.73 -25.84
N LEU A 118 0.12 -14.58 -26.79
CA LEU A 118 1.48 -15.08 -26.93
C LEU A 118 2.46 -13.95 -27.29
N GLY A 119 2.12 -13.09 -28.25
CA GLY A 119 2.91 -11.93 -28.64
C GLY A 119 3.11 -10.95 -27.49
N ALA A 120 2.04 -10.69 -26.72
CA ALA A 120 2.12 -9.84 -25.53
C ALA A 120 3.01 -10.46 -24.45
N ALA A 121 2.91 -11.78 -24.22
CA ALA A 121 3.74 -12.49 -23.25
C ALA A 121 5.24 -12.45 -23.64
N ILE A 122 5.56 -12.73 -24.91
CA ILE A 122 6.94 -12.71 -25.42
C ILE A 122 7.52 -11.29 -25.38
N SER A 123 6.76 -10.29 -25.83
CA SER A 123 7.14 -8.89 -25.77
C SER A 123 7.39 -8.41 -24.34
N SER A 124 6.53 -8.82 -23.40
CA SER A 124 6.67 -8.51 -21.99
C SER A 124 7.90 -9.17 -21.37
N ALA A 125 8.19 -10.43 -21.73
CA ALA A 125 9.41 -11.12 -21.31
C ALA A 125 10.68 -10.44 -21.87
N TRP A 126 10.66 -10.04 -23.14
CA TRP A 126 11.73 -9.25 -23.76
C TRP A 126 11.97 -7.94 -23.02
N ASN A 127 10.91 -7.16 -22.79
CA ASN A 127 10.99 -5.90 -22.06
C ASN A 127 11.53 -6.11 -20.65
N PHE A 128 11.08 -7.14 -19.93
CA PHE A 128 11.60 -7.45 -18.60
C PHE A 128 13.11 -7.72 -18.60
N ILE A 129 13.57 -8.60 -19.50
CA ILE A 129 14.99 -9.01 -19.59
C ILE A 129 15.86 -7.81 -19.97
N THR A 130 15.49 -7.11 -21.04
CA THR A 130 16.26 -5.96 -21.54
C THR A 130 16.25 -4.80 -20.55
N TYR A 131 15.12 -4.51 -19.91
CA TYR A 131 15.05 -3.48 -18.89
C TYR A 131 15.98 -3.78 -17.72
N ARG A 132 16.00 -5.04 -17.26
CA ARG A 132 16.85 -5.47 -16.15
C ARG A 132 18.35 -5.44 -16.48
N GLN A 133 18.71 -5.93 -17.66
CA GLN A 133 20.11 -6.21 -18.00
C GLN A 133 20.79 -5.02 -18.71
N TRP A 134 20.03 -4.17 -19.41
CA TRP A 134 20.58 -3.15 -20.29
C TRP A 134 20.09 -1.73 -19.97
N VAL A 135 18.80 -1.55 -19.70
CA VAL A 135 18.22 -0.21 -19.47
C VAL A 135 18.47 0.28 -18.04
N PHE A 136 18.15 -0.55 -17.05
CA PHE A 136 18.15 -0.21 -15.62
C PHE A 136 19.15 -1.08 -14.87
N LYS A 137 20.45 -0.81 -15.08
CA LYS A 137 21.50 -1.50 -14.33
C LYS A 137 21.32 -1.25 -12.82
N PRO A 138 21.21 -2.31 -12.01
CA PRO A 138 21.08 -2.15 -10.56
C PRO A 138 22.37 -1.57 -10.00
N VAL A 139 22.26 -0.60 -9.08
CA VAL A 139 23.41 -0.16 -8.28
C VAL A 139 23.84 -1.35 -7.43
N PRO A 140 25.10 -1.81 -7.50
CA PRO A 140 25.58 -2.80 -6.55
C PRO A 140 25.38 -2.24 -5.13
N PRO A 141 24.85 -3.03 -4.18
CA PRO A 141 24.76 -2.56 -2.81
C PRO A 141 26.16 -2.16 -2.36
N VAL A 142 26.33 -0.91 -1.92
CA VAL A 142 27.54 -0.53 -1.20
C VAL A 142 27.52 -1.36 0.07
N LEU A 143 28.35 -2.40 0.09
CA LEU A 143 28.60 -3.21 1.26
C LEU A 143 29.17 -2.26 2.31
N VAL A 144 28.35 -1.90 3.31
CA VAL A 144 28.91 -1.43 4.57
C VAL A 144 29.68 -2.64 5.10
N PRO A 145 30.98 -2.52 5.38
CA PRO A 145 31.79 -3.67 5.79
C PRO A 145 31.10 -4.42 6.92
N SER A 146 30.85 -5.71 6.71
CA SER A 146 30.28 -6.60 7.70
C SER A 146 31.33 -6.89 8.77
N LYS A 147 31.03 -6.65 10.04
CA LYS A 147 31.66 -7.29 11.22
C LYS A 147 33.21 -7.32 11.30
N GLU A 148 33.93 -6.56 10.48
CA GLU A 148 35.36 -6.41 10.64
C GLU A 148 35.65 -5.54 11.86
N GLN A 149 36.65 -5.96 12.64
CA GLN A 149 37.05 -5.48 13.96
C GLN A 149 37.05 -3.95 14.03
N TRP A 150 35.93 -3.37 14.45
CA TRP A 150 35.90 -1.99 14.94
C TRP A 150 36.63 -1.94 16.28
N VAL A 151 37.21 -0.78 16.59
CA VAL A 151 37.96 -0.60 17.83
C VAL A 151 36.98 -0.22 18.94
N PRO A 152 36.82 -1.04 19.99
CA PRO A 152 35.92 -0.71 21.09
C PRO A 152 36.32 0.58 21.80
N GLY A 153 35.33 1.38 22.17
CA GLY A 153 35.53 2.69 22.80
C GLY A 153 36.02 3.80 21.86
N LEU A 154 36.37 3.50 20.61
CA LEU A 154 36.84 4.50 19.64
C LEU A 154 35.66 5.29 19.06
N VAL A 155 35.78 6.61 19.06
CA VAL A 155 34.83 7.52 18.41
C VAL A 155 35.38 7.95 17.05
N SER A 156 34.64 7.67 15.98
CA SER A 156 34.94 8.21 14.65
C SER A 156 34.12 9.47 14.42
N VAL A 157 34.78 10.60 14.17
CA VAL A 157 34.15 11.86 13.78
C VAL A 157 34.27 12.05 12.26
N ILE A 158 33.15 11.93 11.56
CA ILE A 158 33.05 12.03 10.10
C ILE A 158 32.71 13.47 9.70
N ILE A 159 33.50 14.07 8.81
CA ILE A 159 33.29 15.43 8.33
C ILE A 159 33.21 15.43 6.79
N PRO A 160 32.00 15.53 6.19
CA PRO A 160 31.88 15.70 4.75
C PRO A 160 32.31 17.13 4.35
N ALA A 161 33.12 17.25 3.30
CA ALA A 161 33.69 18.51 2.84
C ALA A 161 33.48 18.70 1.34
N TYR A 162 33.08 19.90 0.92
CA TYR A 162 33.03 20.29 -0.49
C TYR A 162 33.29 21.79 -0.63
N ASN A 163 34.44 22.14 -1.20
CA ASN A 163 34.89 23.52 -1.36
C ASN A 163 34.90 24.34 -0.05
N GLU A 164 35.53 23.80 1.00
CA GLU A 164 35.57 24.34 2.37
C GLU A 164 36.98 24.80 2.80
N MET A 165 37.85 25.13 1.84
CA MET A 165 39.27 25.48 2.09
C MET A 165 39.45 26.63 3.10
N GLU A 166 38.55 27.60 3.14
CA GLU A 166 38.64 28.75 4.04
C GLU A 166 38.35 28.42 5.52
N ARG A 167 37.53 27.38 5.79
CA ARG A 167 36.94 27.14 7.12
C ARG A 167 37.43 25.83 7.75
N LEU A 168 37.44 24.76 6.96
CA LEU A 168 37.71 23.42 7.45
C LEU A 168 39.10 23.27 8.11
N PRO A 169 40.21 23.83 7.59
CA PRO A 169 41.54 23.59 8.17
C PRO A 169 41.65 24.08 9.62
N LYS A 170 41.14 25.28 9.92
CA LYS A 170 41.15 25.85 11.28
C LYS A 170 40.32 25.02 12.25
N ARG A 171 39.13 24.62 11.81
CA ARG A 171 38.24 23.78 12.62
C ARG A 171 38.83 22.39 12.86
N LEU A 172 39.36 21.76 11.80
CA LEU A 172 39.97 20.44 11.88
C LEU A 172 41.16 20.44 12.84
N TYR A 173 42.00 21.48 12.79
CA TYR A 173 43.11 21.64 13.73
C TYR A 173 42.61 21.73 15.19
N ARG A 174 41.58 22.53 15.46
CA ARG A 174 40.97 22.64 16.81
C ARG A 174 40.43 21.30 17.29
N LEU A 175 39.64 20.60 16.48
CA LEU A 175 39.07 19.30 16.82
C LEU A 175 40.14 18.22 17.03
N ALA A 176 41.18 18.20 16.18
CA ALA A 176 42.28 17.26 16.30
C ALA A 176 43.08 17.45 17.60
N LEU A 177 43.16 18.68 18.10
CA LEU A 177 43.83 19.01 19.37
C LEU A 177 42.96 18.75 20.61
N SER A 178 41.64 18.97 20.53
CA SER A 178 40.75 18.95 21.70
C SER A 178 40.11 17.59 21.96
N LEU A 179 39.58 16.91 20.93
CA LEU A 179 38.82 15.67 21.09
C LEU A 179 39.58 14.52 21.77
N PRO A 180 40.89 14.29 21.52
CA PRO A 180 41.64 13.22 22.19
C PRO A 180 41.69 13.33 23.72
N ARG A 181 41.37 14.51 24.28
CA ARG A 181 41.30 14.73 25.74
C ARG A 181 40.07 14.09 26.39
N TYR A 182 39.03 13.79 25.61
CA TYR A 182 37.77 13.26 26.10
C TYR A 182 37.64 11.75 25.87
N PHE A 183 38.10 11.26 24.72
CA PHE A 183 38.00 9.85 24.34
C PHE A 183 38.99 9.51 23.21
N PRO A 184 39.32 8.22 22.99
CA PRO A 184 40.02 7.78 21.80
C PRO A 184 39.21 8.19 20.56
N VAL A 185 39.85 8.90 19.63
CA VAL A 185 39.16 9.48 18.47
C VAL A 185 39.92 9.24 17.19
N GLU A 186 39.19 9.01 16.10
CA GLU A 186 39.67 9.24 14.74
C GLU A 186 38.79 10.28 14.06
N ILE A 187 39.38 11.15 13.23
CA ILE A 187 38.64 12.16 12.45
C ILE A 187 38.77 11.79 10.98
N VAL A 188 37.65 11.47 10.34
CA VAL A 188 37.58 11.05 8.93
C VAL A 188 36.95 12.17 8.12
N VAL A 189 37.78 12.92 7.39
CA VAL A 189 37.31 13.92 6.43
C VAL A 189 37.02 13.23 5.10
N VAL A 190 35.85 13.50 4.53
CA VAL A 190 35.44 12.98 3.22
C VAL A 190 35.27 14.13 2.24
N ASP A 191 36.21 14.25 1.30
CA ASP A 191 36.16 15.21 0.20
C ASP A 191 35.19 14.73 -0.89
N ASP A 192 34.07 15.44 -1.05
CA ASP A 192 33.01 15.20 -2.03
C ASP A 192 33.37 15.86 -3.38
N GLY A 193 34.60 15.63 -3.85
CA GLY A 193 35.12 16.12 -5.13
C GLY A 193 35.29 17.62 -5.21
N SER A 194 35.96 18.23 -4.22
CA SER A 194 36.23 19.68 -4.22
C SER A 194 37.02 20.12 -5.46
N THR A 195 36.70 21.30 -5.96
CA THR A 195 37.38 21.98 -7.07
C THR A 195 38.41 23.02 -6.59
N ASP A 196 38.41 23.32 -5.29
CA ASP A 196 39.39 24.20 -4.64
C ASP A 196 40.51 23.40 -3.95
N GLN A 197 41.33 24.07 -3.14
CA GLN A 197 42.45 23.44 -2.43
C GLN A 197 42.05 22.74 -1.11
N THR A 198 40.76 22.40 -0.90
CA THR A 198 40.28 21.75 0.33
C THR A 198 41.06 20.47 0.66
N LEU A 199 41.26 19.59 -0.33
CA LEU A 199 41.97 18.32 -0.14
C LEU A 199 43.41 18.53 0.35
N ALA A 200 44.15 19.44 -0.29
CA ALA A 200 45.53 19.74 0.08
C ALA A 200 45.62 20.32 1.51
N ALA A 201 44.69 21.21 1.87
CA ALA A 201 44.66 21.81 3.19
C ALA A 201 44.35 20.78 4.30
N VAL A 202 43.46 19.83 4.04
CA VAL A 202 43.15 18.73 4.97
C VAL A 202 44.35 17.78 5.12
N GLN A 203 45.03 17.46 4.02
CA GLN A 203 46.23 16.61 4.05
C GLN A 203 47.37 17.25 4.88
N ALA A 204 47.52 18.57 4.81
CA ALA A 204 48.51 19.29 5.61
C ALA A 204 48.25 19.17 7.12
N VAL A 205 46.98 19.15 7.54
CA VAL A 205 46.59 18.91 8.94
C VAL A 205 46.76 17.44 9.31
N ALA A 206 46.38 16.51 8.42
CA ALA A 206 46.53 15.07 8.65
C ALA A 206 48.00 14.65 8.83
N ALA A 207 48.95 15.33 8.18
CA ALA A 207 50.39 15.11 8.38
C ALA A 207 50.86 15.44 9.81
N GLN A 208 50.15 16.31 10.54
CA GLN A 208 50.48 16.70 11.91
C GLN A 208 49.78 15.84 12.97
N PHE A 209 48.65 15.22 12.62
CA PHE A 209 47.81 14.47 13.55
C PHE A 209 47.49 13.06 13.01
N PRO A 210 48.14 12.00 13.53
CA PRO A 210 47.97 10.62 13.01
C PRO A 210 46.53 10.07 13.09
N HIS A 211 45.70 10.61 13.98
CA HIS A 211 44.29 10.26 14.11
C HIS A 211 43.37 10.99 13.12
N VAL A 212 43.91 11.86 12.26
CA VAL A 212 43.16 12.55 11.20
C VAL A 212 43.43 11.85 9.87
N ARG A 213 42.36 11.53 9.15
CA ARG A 213 42.42 10.86 7.86
C ARG A 213 41.57 11.61 6.84
N CYS A 214 42.05 11.62 5.60
CA CYS A 214 41.31 12.16 4.47
C CYS A 214 40.99 11.04 3.49
N SER A 215 39.75 11.00 3.04
CA SER A 215 39.26 10.16 1.95
C SER A 215 38.43 11.02 1.01
N GLY A 216 38.19 10.57 -0.22
CA GLY A 216 37.39 11.33 -1.15
C GLY A 216 37.34 10.70 -2.53
N TYR A 217 36.61 11.34 -3.42
CA TYR A 217 36.44 10.91 -4.80
C TYR A 217 36.34 12.12 -5.72
N ARG A 218 36.56 11.93 -7.02
CA ARG A 218 36.81 13.05 -7.96
C ARG A 218 35.58 13.88 -8.32
N VAL A 219 34.37 13.35 -8.17
CA VAL A 219 33.14 13.99 -8.68
C VAL A 219 32.17 14.23 -7.53
N ASN A 220 31.71 15.48 -7.39
CA ASN A 220 30.69 15.82 -6.40
C ASN A 220 29.44 14.96 -6.57
N SER A 221 29.08 14.25 -5.50
CA SER A 221 28.02 13.25 -5.51
C SER A 221 27.00 13.46 -4.39
N GLY A 222 27.17 14.52 -3.60
CA GLY A 222 26.24 14.99 -2.58
C GLY A 222 26.63 14.56 -1.16
N LYS A 223 26.25 15.41 -0.20
CA LYS A 223 26.56 15.26 1.23
C LYS A 223 26.20 13.88 1.80
N GLY A 224 25.06 13.33 1.42
CA GLY A 224 24.60 12.02 1.90
C GLY A 224 25.54 10.89 1.46
N LEU A 225 26.12 10.95 0.26
CA LEU A 225 27.13 9.96 -0.16
C LEU A 225 28.44 10.16 0.59
N ALA A 226 28.88 11.41 0.79
CA ALA A 226 30.10 11.71 1.54
C ALA A 226 30.02 11.18 2.98
N VAL A 227 28.91 11.45 3.68
CA VAL A 227 28.67 10.93 5.04
C VAL A 227 28.66 9.40 5.03
N ARG A 228 27.92 8.76 4.11
CA ARG A 228 27.90 7.29 4.00
C ARG A 228 29.29 6.71 3.79
N THR A 229 30.09 7.33 2.92
CA THR A 229 31.46 6.90 2.61
C THR A 229 32.33 6.96 3.86
N GLY A 230 32.24 8.06 4.62
CA GLY A 230 32.97 8.21 5.89
C GLY A 230 32.54 7.19 6.93
N ILE A 231 31.23 6.96 7.09
CA ILE A 231 30.69 5.95 8.01
C ILE A 231 31.16 4.53 7.65
N CYS A 232 31.27 4.21 6.36
CA CYS A 232 31.77 2.91 5.91
C CYS A 232 33.28 2.76 6.12
N ALA A 233 34.05 3.85 6.01
CA ALA A 233 35.51 3.84 6.16
C ALA A 233 35.98 3.98 7.62
N ALA A 234 35.10 4.44 8.50
CA ALA A 234 35.33 4.60 9.92
C ALA A 234 35.54 3.24 10.62
N ARG A 235 36.38 3.22 11.65
CA ARG A 235 36.81 2.08 12.46
C ARG A 235 36.29 2.12 13.91
N GLY A 236 35.66 3.20 14.36
CA GLY A 236 35.16 3.36 15.72
C GLY A 236 33.91 2.56 16.07
N GLU A 237 33.71 2.26 17.35
CA GLU A 237 32.44 1.75 17.85
C GLU A 237 31.32 2.79 17.73
N PHE A 238 31.67 4.06 17.95
CA PHE A 238 30.75 5.18 17.97
C PHE A 238 31.01 6.10 16.79
N LEU A 239 29.99 6.36 15.99
CA LEU A 239 30.11 7.06 14.72
C LEU A 239 29.34 8.37 14.79
N ILE A 240 30.03 9.49 14.75
CA ILE A 240 29.43 10.82 14.82
C ILE A 240 29.77 11.55 13.52
N PHE A 241 28.77 12.08 12.82
CA PHE A 241 29.04 13.01 11.72
C PHE A 241 28.67 14.43 12.13
N THR A 242 29.44 15.39 11.62
CA THR A 242 29.24 16.83 11.86
C THR A 242 29.56 17.62 10.59
N ASP A 243 28.92 18.78 10.41
CA ASP A 243 29.17 19.68 9.28
C ASP A 243 30.63 20.17 9.27
N ALA A 244 31.17 20.57 8.11
CA ALA A 244 32.53 21.11 8.00
C ALA A 244 32.70 22.53 8.60
N ASP A 245 31.61 23.25 8.84
CA ASP A 245 31.62 24.58 9.43
C ASP A 245 31.61 24.54 10.98
N GLU A 246 31.90 25.68 11.63
CA GLU A 246 31.91 25.79 13.10
C GLU A 246 30.50 25.86 13.72
N THR A 247 29.47 25.33 13.04
CA THR A 247 28.10 25.33 13.58
C THR A 247 28.01 24.56 14.90
N PHE A 248 28.78 23.48 15.04
CA PHE A 248 28.85 22.63 16.23
C PHE A 248 30.27 22.57 16.79
N THR A 249 30.40 22.97 18.06
CA THR A 249 31.63 22.91 18.87
C THR A 249 31.97 21.48 19.32
N GLU A 250 33.20 21.29 19.81
CA GLU A 250 33.67 20.04 20.43
C GLU A 250 32.77 19.57 21.57
N GLU A 251 32.27 20.47 22.41
CA GLU A 251 31.35 20.17 23.52
C GLU A 251 30.08 19.48 23.05
N HIS A 252 29.53 19.90 21.90
CA HIS A 252 28.35 19.25 21.33
C HIS A 252 28.67 17.84 20.82
N ILE A 253 29.86 17.61 20.26
CA ILE A 253 30.31 16.28 19.83
C ILE A 253 30.45 15.37 21.06
N VAL A 254 31.03 15.90 22.14
CA VAL A 254 31.18 15.17 23.42
C VAL A 254 29.81 14.79 23.99
N ALA A 255 28.85 15.71 24.05
CA ALA A 255 27.51 15.42 24.56
C ALA A 255 26.78 14.31 23.76
N VAL A 256 26.99 14.26 22.44
CA VAL A 256 26.46 13.15 21.62
C VAL A 256 27.19 11.85 21.90
N ALA A 257 28.52 11.89 22.08
CA ALA A 257 29.32 10.71 22.40
C ALA A 257 28.93 10.11 23.77
N GLU A 258 28.72 10.94 24.79
CA GLU A 258 28.30 10.52 26.13
C GLU A 258 26.99 9.72 26.09
N ARG A 259 25.98 10.21 25.35
CA ARG A 259 24.72 9.48 25.17
C ARG A 259 24.90 8.14 24.48
N LEU A 260 25.80 8.06 23.50
CA LEU A 260 26.13 6.78 22.86
C LEU A 260 26.85 5.82 23.83
N PHE A 261 27.73 6.34 24.69
CA PHE A 261 28.39 5.54 25.73
C PHE A 261 27.40 5.00 26.78
N GLU A 262 26.32 5.73 27.05
CA GLU A 262 25.22 5.30 27.92
C GLU A 262 24.32 4.21 27.29
N GLY A 263 24.58 3.84 26.04
CA GLY A 263 23.90 2.74 25.34
C GLY A 263 22.87 3.17 24.30
N ASP A 264 22.64 4.48 24.11
CA ASP A 264 21.77 4.96 23.04
C ASP A 264 22.33 4.56 21.67
N LYS A 265 21.47 4.06 20.79
CA LYS A 265 21.90 3.57 19.47
C LYS A 265 21.86 4.66 18.39
N VAL A 266 20.96 5.64 18.52
CA VAL A 266 20.81 6.77 17.58
C VAL A 266 20.56 8.06 18.37
N VAL A 267 21.48 9.02 18.22
CA VAL A 267 21.45 10.31 18.92
C VAL A 267 21.49 11.43 17.89
N ILE A 268 20.60 12.41 17.99
CA ILE A 268 20.57 13.57 17.11
C ILE A 268 20.68 14.87 17.89
N GLY A 269 21.42 15.84 17.35
CA GLY A 269 21.36 17.20 17.86
C GLY A 269 20.00 17.83 17.54
N GLN A 270 19.44 18.59 18.47
CA GLN A 270 18.25 19.41 18.28
C GLN A 270 18.62 20.88 18.49
N ARG A 271 18.54 21.69 17.43
CA ARG A 271 18.87 23.12 17.52
C ARG A 271 17.86 23.85 18.41
N GLN A 272 18.36 24.51 19.45
CA GLN A 272 17.54 25.39 20.29
C GLN A 272 17.58 26.84 19.79
N ALA A 273 16.44 27.52 19.82
CA ALA A 273 16.38 28.97 19.60
C ALA A 273 16.81 29.67 20.90
N SER A 274 17.96 30.32 20.88
CA SER A 274 18.44 31.18 21.98
C SER A 274 19.05 32.47 21.41
N PRO A 275 19.09 33.59 22.15
CA PRO A 275 19.72 34.83 21.69
C PRO A 275 21.16 34.57 21.19
N GLY A 276 21.49 35.04 19.99
CA GLY A 276 22.81 34.80 19.36
C GLY A 276 22.95 33.51 18.54
N THR A 277 21.94 32.64 18.51
CA THR A 277 21.96 31.41 17.67
C THR A 277 21.65 31.70 16.20
N ARG A 278 22.17 30.84 15.31
CA ARG A 278 21.97 30.90 13.84
C ARG A 278 20.51 31.09 13.42
N LEU A 279 19.57 30.51 14.16
CA LEU A 279 18.12 30.58 13.90
C LEU A 279 17.53 32.00 13.93
N LEU A 280 18.09 32.90 14.74
CA LEU A 280 17.59 34.27 14.89
C LEU A 280 18.15 35.26 13.85
N GLN A 281 19.24 34.90 13.17
CA GLN A 281 19.90 35.75 12.17
C GLN A 281 19.63 35.32 10.71
N GLU A 282 18.78 34.31 10.50
CA GLU A 282 18.39 33.85 9.17
C GLU A 282 17.30 34.73 8.52
N SER A 283 17.32 34.81 7.18
CA SER A 283 16.25 35.48 6.42
C SER A 283 14.89 34.88 6.74
N ARG A 284 13.87 35.74 6.90
CA ARG A 284 12.46 35.35 7.16
C ARG A 284 11.95 34.28 6.19
N TRP A 285 12.37 34.32 4.93
CA TRP A 285 12.02 33.32 3.92
C TRP A 285 12.60 31.94 4.23
N ARG A 286 13.89 31.86 4.61
CA ARG A 286 14.56 30.61 4.97
C ARG A 286 13.91 29.96 6.19
N HIS A 287 13.56 30.78 7.18
CA HIS A 287 12.84 30.33 8.37
C HIS A 287 11.44 29.78 8.04
N PHE A 288 10.71 30.43 7.13
CA PHE A 288 9.42 29.92 6.65
C PHE A 288 9.57 28.59 5.90
N CYS A 289 10.48 28.51 4.92
CA CYS A 289 10.74 27.27 4.17
C CYS A 289 11.15 26.11 5.10
N GLY A 290 12.00 26.37 6.10
CA GLY A 290 12.41 25.38 7.08
C GLY A 290 11.23 24.85 7.91
N ARG A 291 10.35 25.75 8.39
CA ARG A 291 9.13 25.34 9.12
C ARG A 291 8.16 24.55 8.24
N ALA A 292 7.92 24.99 7.01
CA ALA A 292 7.05 24.29 6.07
C ALA A 292 7.59 22.88 5.74
N PHE A 293 8.89 22.77 5.50
CA PHE A 293 9.54 21.48 5.27
C PHE A 293 9.46 20.57 6.51
N ASN A 294 9.70 21.10 7.71
CA ASN A 294 9.58 20.34 8.95
C ASN A 294 8.15 19.82 9.18
N LEU A 295 7.13 20.65 8.95
CA LEU A 295 5.73 20.23 9.02
C LEU A 295 5.43 19.09 8.03
N LEU A 296 5.93 19.20 6.80
CA LEU A 296 5.79 18.14 5.79
C LEU A 296 6.44 16.83 6.27
N VAL A 297 7.66 16.89 6.80
CA VAL A 297 8.38 15.73 7.33
C VAL A 297 7.65 15.10 8.51
N GLN A 298 7.17 15.90 9.45
CA GLN A 298 6.41 15.40 10.62
C GLN A 298 5.08 14.77 10.22
N ALA A 299 4.36 15.37 9.27
CA ALA A 299 3.07 14.84 8.80
C ALA A 299 3.24 13.52 8.03
N LEU A 300 4.30 13.38 7.22
CA LEU A 300 4.44 12.25 6.30
C LEU A 300 5.32 11.12 6.85
N VAL A 301 6.45 11.43 7.47
CA VAL A 301 7.53 10.45 7.70
C VAL A 301 7.91 10.32 9.17
N LEU A 302 8.12 11.43 9.89
CA LEU A 302 8.73 11.44 11.21
C LEU A 302 7.96 12.32 12.22
N PRO A 303 6.73 11.92 12.64
CA PRO A 303 6.01 12.64 13.68
C PRO A 303 6.82 12.68 14.99
N GLY A 304 6.84 13.82 15.68
CA GLY A 304 7.50 14.00 16.98
C GLY A 304 8.99 14.34 16.96
N ILE A 305 9.64 14.42 15.79
CA ILE A 305 11.02 14.93 15.66
C ILE A 305 10.97 16.34 15.11
N ASN A 306 11.43 17.31 15.91
CA ASN A 306 11.33 18.73 15.56
C ASN A 306 12.46 19.22 14.68
N ASP A 307 13.62 18.56 14.71
CA ASP A 307 14.80 18.95 13.94
C ASP A 307 15.48 17.75 13.31
N THR A 308 14.96 17.32 12.16
CA THR A 308 15.52 16.18 11.42
C THR A 308 16.82 16.52 10.69
N GLN A 309 17.05 17.80 10.38
CA GLN A 309 18.14 18.26 9.51
C GLN A 309 19.33 18.84 10.27
N CYS A 310 19.42 18.61 11.58
CA CYS A 310 20.60 18.99 12.34
C CYS A 310 21.85 18.26 11.81
N GLY A 311 22.90 18.99 11.50
CA GLY A 311 24.13 18.44 10.92
C GLY A 311 25.00 17.62 11.88
N LEU A 312 24.59 17.49 13.15
CA LEU A 312 25.26 16.69 14.17
C LEU A 312 24.40 15.47 14.55
N LYS A 313 24.88 14.27 14.25
CA LYS A 313 24.21 13.01 14.62
C LYS A 313 25.23 11.92 14.96
N GLY A 314 24.90 11.13 15.96
CA GLY A 314 25.69 10.00 16.47
C GLY A 314 24.94 8.67 16.31
N PHE A 315 25.69 7.61 16.01
CA PHE A 315 25.16 6.27 15.84
C PHE A 315 26.12 5.26 16.48
N HIS A 316 25.55 4.27 17.17
CA HIS A 316 26.28 3.06 17.49
C HIS A 316 26.56 2.25 16.21
N ARG A 317 27.74 1.60 16.11
CA ARG A 317 28.17 0.85 14.92
C ARG A 317 27.11 -0.10 14.35
N GLU A 318 26.45 -0.86 15.21
CA GLU A 318 25.39 -1.81 14.81
C GLU A 318 24.21 -1.11 14.13
N ALA A 319 23.70 -0.03 14.74
CA ALA A 319 22.59 0.75 14.17
C ALA A 319 23.02 1.42 12.87
N ALA A 320 24.25 1.96 12.82
CA ALA A 320 24.80 2.54 11.61
C ALA A 320 24.88 1.52 10.46
N GLY A 321 25.31 0.28 10.74
CA GLY A 321 25.36 -0.80 9.74
C GLY A 321 24.00 -1.05 9.09
N GLU A 322 22.95 -1.16 9.91
CA GLU A 322 21.59 -1.40 9.41
C GLU A 322 21.01 -0.18 8.68
N ILE A 323 21.22 1.03 9.19
CA ILE A 323 20.65 2.27 8.63
C ILE A 323 21.38 2.66 7.34
N PHE A 324 22.70 2.84 7.39
CA PHE A 324 23.50 3.28 6.25
C PHE A 324 23.64 2.19 5.17
N GLY A 325 23.48 0.91 5.54
CA GLY A 325 23.35 -0.20 4.58
C GLY A 325 22.10 -0.09 3.71
N ARG A 326 21.05 0.59 4.19
CA ARG A 326 19.78 0.80 3.50
C ARG A 326 19.62 2.21 2.91
N GLN A 327 20.48 3.16 3.27
CA GLN A 327 20.47 4.52 2.72
C GLN A 327 20.56 4.51 1.18
N ARG A 328 19.77 5.38 0.53
CA ARG A 328 19.75 5.54 -0.93
C ARG A 328 19.96 6.97 -1.36
N LEU A 329 19.49 7.94 -0.59
CA LEU A 329 19.62 9.34 -0.91
C LEU A 329 21.05 9.82 -0.72
N ARG A 330 21.55 10.56 -1.73
CA ARG A 330 22.88 11.18 -1.72
C ARG A 330 22.82 12.69 -1.44
N GLY A 331 21.66 13.32 -1.65
CA GLY A 331 21.45 14.75 -1.45
C GLY A 331 21.14 15.15 0.00
N PHE A 332 20.63 16.36 0.21
CA PHE A 332 20.39 16.95 1.55
C PHE A 332 19.25 16.30 2.36
N ALA A 333 18.34 15.58 1.72
CA ALA A 333 17.24 14.88 2.40
C ALA A 333 17.66 13.54 3.02
N PHE A 334 18.92 13.12 2.88
CA PHE A 334 19.43 11.87 3.46
C PHE A 334 19.24 11.81 4.98
N ASP A 335 19.36 12.94 5.69
CA ASP A 335 19.12 13.03 7.13
C ASP A 335 17.72 12.53 7.53
N VAL A 336 16.70 12.88 6.74
CA VAL A 336 15.32 12.43 6.93
C VAL A 336 15.21 10.93 6.65
N GLU A 337 15.89 10.44 5.61
CA GLU A 337 15.93 9.01 5.27
C GLU A 337 16.55 8.18 6.41
N LEU A 338 17.69 8.62 6.96
CA LEU A 338 18.37 7.92 8.06
C LEU A 338 17.47 7.77 9.29
N LEU A 339 16.80 8.85 9.70
CA LEU A 339 15.89 8.82 10.84
C LEU A 339 14.62 8.01 10.55
N ALA A 340 14.12 8.05 9.33
CA ALA A 340 12.98 7.23 8.91
C ALA A 340 13.31 5.74 8.95
N LEU A 341 14.52 5.37 8.51
CA LEU A 341 15.04 4.01 8.60
C LEU A 341 15.27 3.59 10.05
N ALA A 342 15.87 4.45 10.88
CA ALA A 342 16.07 4.18 12.30
C ALA A 342 14.75 3.83 13.00
N ARG A 343 13.72 4.66 12.78
CA ARG A 343 12.37 4.42 13.32
C ARG A 343 11.73 3.16 12.76
N ALA A 344 11.86 2.90 11.46
CA ALA A 344 11.30 1.71 10.84
C ALA A 344 12.01 0.41 11.25
N LEU A 345 13.24 0.51 11.75
CA LEU A 345 14.01 -0.59 12.35
C LEU A 345 13.83 -0.66 13.88
N HIS A 346 12.94 0.15 14.45
CA HIS A 346 12.65 0.21 15.89
C HIS A 346 13.82 0.64 16.78
N PHE A 347 14.74 1.46 16.26
CA PHE A 347 15.72 2.16 17.11
C PHE A 347 15.10 3.39 17.76
N ASP A 348 15.37 3.57 19.05
CA ASP A 348 15.04 4.80 19.77
C ASP A 348 15.95 5.93 19.31
N ILE A 349 15.34 7.09 19.05
CA ILE A 349 16.02 8.29 18.55
C ILE A 349 16.03 9.32 19.69
N VAL A 350 17.20 9.52 20.30
CA VAL A 350 17.40 10.46 21.40
C VAL A 350 17.80 11.83 20.86
N GLN A 351 17.16 12.90 21.37
CA GLN A 351 17.42 14.29 20.98
C GLN A 351 18.26 15.00 22.05
N VAL A 352 19.45 15.48 21.68
CA VAL A 352 20.35 16.26 22.54
C VAL A 352 20.26 17.73 22.16
N PRO A 353 19.97 18.65 23.09
CA PRO A 353 19.89 20.08 22.77
C PRO A 353 21.26 20.64 22.39
N VAL A 354 21.34 21.37 21.27
CA VAL A 354 22.59 21.98 20.79
C VAL A 354 22.40 23.45 20.40
N ARG A 355 23.39 24.29 20.72
CA ARG A 355 23.42 25.72 20.37
C ARG A 355 24.21 25.92 19.08
N ALA A 356 23.48 26.09 17.97
CA ALA A 356 24.09 26.31 16.67
C ALA A 356 24.68 27.73 16.55
N VAL A 357 26.00 27.81 16.32
CA VAL A 357 26.71 29.07 16.08
C VAL A 357 26.48 29.54 14.64
N HIS A 358 26.33 30.85 14.43
CA HIS A 358 26.12 31.41 13.10
C HIS A 358 27.42 31.45 12.29
N CYS A 359 27.47 30.73 11.16
CA CYS A 359 28.55 30.83 10.19
C CYS A 359 28.05 31.50 8.90
N LYS A 360 28.73 32.56 8.44
CA LYS A 360 28.38 33.28 7.20
C LYS A 360 28.72 32.43 5.97
N GLY A 361 27.87 32.45 4.93
CA GLY A 361 28.19 31.97 3.56
C GLY A 361 27.69 30.57 3.20
N SER A 362 26.41 30.43 2.86
CA SER A 362 25.77 29.22 2.34
C SER A 362 25.82 29.18 0.80
N ARG A 363 26.49 28.18 0.22
CA ARG A 363 26.61 27.98 -1.24
C ARG A 363 25.45 27.16 -1.86
N VAL A 364 24.49 26.73 -1.05
CA VAL A 364 23.33 25.94 -1.48
C VAL A 364 22.32 26.80 -2.26
N ASN A 365 21.84 26.27 -3.40
CA ASN A 365 20.82 26.92 -4.22
C ASN A 365 19.52 27.10 -3.43
N ARG A 366 18.99 28.32 -3.39
CA ARG A 366 17.87 28.72 -2.51
C ARG A 366 16.49 28.24 -2.98
N ILE A 367 16.35 27.80 -4.23
CA ILE A 367 15.05 27.45 -4.82
C ILE A 367 15.00 25.98 -5.23
N LEU A 368 16.02 25.50 -5.96
CA LEU A 368 16.02 24.13 -6.48
C LEU A 368 16.16 23.09 -5.35
N THR A 369 16.96 23.39 -4.33
CA THR A 369 17.22 22.46 -3.22
C THR A 369 15.95 22.17 -2.41
N PRO A 370 15.15 23.17 -1.95
CA PRO A 370 13.89 22.89 -1.27
C PRO A 370 12.92 22.01 -2.07
N VAL A 371 12.78 22.26 -3.38
CA VAL A 371 11.88 21.46 -4.24
C VAL A 371 12.36 20.02 -4.35
N GLN A 372 13.66 19.81 -4.58
CA GLN A 372 14.26 18.47 -4.58
C GLN A 372 14.06 17.75 -3.25
N MET A 373 14.21 18.46 -2.13
CA MET A 373 14.01 17.88 -0.80
C MET A 373 12.56 17.46 -0.55
N VAL A 374 11.57 18.23 -0.97
CA VAL A 374 10.14 17.84 -0.89
C VAL A 374 9.91 16.55 -1.67
N TRP A 375 10.43 16.47 -2.88
CA TRP A 375 10.33 15.27 -3.72
C TRP A 375 11.02 14.06 -3.10
N ASP A 376 12.18 14.25 -2.48
CA ASP A 376 12.90 13.20 -1.78
C ASP A 376 12.15 12.70 -0.54
N VAL A 377 11.45 13.57 0.21
CA VAL A 377 10.57 13.15 1.32
C VAL A 377 9.42 12.26 0.82
N LEU A 378 8.78 12.63 -0.30
CA LEU A 378 7.75 11.80 -0.93
C LEU A 378 8.32 10.45 -1.39
N ARG A 379 9.54 10.44 -1.96
CA ARG A 379 10.24 9.21 -2.32
C ARG A 379 10.53 8.33 -1.12
N ILE A 380 10.99 8.88 0.01
CA ILE A 380 11.21 8.14 1.26
C ILE A 380 9.90 7.48 1.70
N LYS A 381 8.79 8.25 1.75
CA LYS A 381 7.49 7.72 2.16
C LYS A 381 7.04 6.57 1.26
N ALA A 382 7.12 6.76 -0.06
CA ALA A 382 6.79 5.71 -1.01
C ALA A 382 7.71 4.47 -0.85
N ALA A 383 9.00 4.69 -0.67
CA ALA A 383 9.99 3.63 -0.47
C ALA A 383 9.73 2.81 0.82
N LEU A 384 9.32 3.46 1.91
CA LEU A 384 8.88 2.78 3.14
C LEU A 384 7.60 1.97 2.91
N VAL A 385 6.60 2.58 2.28
CA VAL A 385 5.29 1.97 2.02
C VAL A 385 5.42 0.69 1.17
N VAL A 386 6.24 0.74 0.12
CA VAL A 386 6.47 -0.43 -0.76
C VAL A 386 7.67 -1.27 -0.33
N ASN A 387 8.25 -0.97 0.83
CA ASN A 387 9.40 -1.63 1.43
C ASN A 387 10.56 -1.88 0.46
N THR A 388 10.95 -0.84 -0.30
CA THR A 388 12.10 -0.96 -1.19
C THR A 388 13.40 -1.09 -0.38
N TYR A 389 13.44 -0.57 0.84
CA TYR A 389 14.54 -0.68 1.80
C TYR A 389 14.78 -2.09 2.35
N GLY A 390 13.87 -3.05 2.13
CA GLY A 390 14.05 -4.42 2.64
C GLY A 390 13.97 -4.49 4.17
N LEU A 391 13.12 -3.67 4.78
CA LEU A 391 12.80 -3.70 6.19
C LEU A 391 12.07 -5.00 6.56
N PRO A 392 12.31 -5.56 7.75
CA PRO A 392 11.58 -6.74 8.23
C PRO A 392 10.08 -6.44 8.30
N GLY A 393 9.24 -7.36 7.81
CA GLY A 393 7.77 -7.21 7.77
C GLY A 393 7.22 -6.20 6.74
N GLY A 394 8.06 -5.37 6.12
CA GLY A 394 7.59 -4.34 5.20
C GLY A 394 7.05 -4.91 3.87
N GLY A 395 6.01 -4.27 3.33
CA GLY A 395 5.41 -4.65 2.04
C GLY A 395 4.46 -5.85 2.10
N GLN A 396 4.21 -6.42 3.29
CA GLN A 396 3.19 -7.44 3.49
C GLN A 396 1.82 -6.94 3.03
N TRP A 397 1.39 -5.76 3.48
CA TRP A 397 0.10 -5.17 3.10
C TRP A 397 -0.09 -5.07 1.57
N PHE A 398 0.98 -4.74 0.84
CA PHE A 398 0.97 -4.61 -0.62
C PHE A 398 0.85 -5.97 -1.31
N ARG A 399 1.58 -6.98 -0.81
CA ARG A 399 1.44 -8.37 -1.29
C ARG A 399 0.02 -8.88 -1.05
N GLU A 400 -0.51 -8.66 0.15
CA GLU A 400 -1.88 -9.05 0.50
C GLU A 400 -2.91 -8.31 -0.39
N ALA A 401 -2.67 -7.04 -0.72
CA ALA A 401 -3.52 -6.27 -1.61
C ALA A 401 -3.48 -6.82 -3.03
N LEU A 402 -2.29 -7.14 -3.54
CA LEU A 402 -2.13 -7.76 -4.84
C LEU A 402 -2.85 -9.11 -4.93
N VAL A 403 -2.74 -9.96 -3.91
CA VAL A 403 -3.48 -11.23 -3.85
C VAL A 403 -4.99 -10.99 -3.84
N SER A 404 -5.47 -10.02 -3.06
CA SER A 404 -6.89 -9.66 -3.01
C SER A 404 -7.41 -9.19 -4.38
N ILE A 405 -6.61 -8.40 -5.10
CA ILE A 405 -6.93 -7.93 -6.46
C ILE A 405 -7.00 -9.09 -7.44
N VAL A 406 -6.01 -10.00 -7.41
CA VAL A 406 -6.01 -11.19 -8.27
C VAL A 406 -7.24 -12.05 -7.99
N LEU A 407 -7.52 -12.34 -6.71
CA LEU A 407 -8.69 -13.12 -6.31
C LEU A 407 -10.01 -12.47 -6.76
N PHE A 408 -10.14 -11.15 -6.62
CA PHE A 408 -11.31 -10.41 -7.09
C PHE A 408 -11.51 -10.59 -8.61
N PHE A 409 -10.48 -10.35 -9.42
CA PHE A 409 -10.61 -10.46 -10.88
C PHE A 409 -10.81 -11.90 -11.34
N THR A 410 -10.18 -12.88 -10.70
CA THR A 410 -10.43 -14.31 -10.98
C THR A 410 -11.85 -14.69 -10.62
N ALA A 411 -12.35 -14.29 -9.45
CA ALA A 411 -13.72 -14.53 -9.02
C ALA A 411 -14.74 -13.89 -9.97
N LEU A 412 -14.46 -12.67 -10.45
CA LEU A 412 -15.30 -11.97 -11.42
C LEU A 412 -15.28 -12.67 -12.79
N ALA A 413 -14.11 -13.11 -13.25
CA ALA A 413 -13.97 -13.86 -14.51
C ALA A 413 -14.72 -15.19 -14.52
N ILE A 414 -14.91 -15.82 -13.35
CA ILE A 414 -15.72 -17.04 -13.20
C ILE A 414 -17.23 -16.73 -13.26
N ARG A 415 -17.66 -15.56 -12.79
CA ARG A 415 -19.08 -15.16 -12.66
C ARG A 415 -19.63 -14.40 -13.87
N ILE A 416 -18.77 -13.77 -14.67
CA ILE A 416 -19.20 -13.04 -15.88
C ILE A 416 -19.78 -13.99 -16.95
N PRO A 417 -19.15 -15.15 -17.24
CA PRO A 417 -19.76 -16.14 -18.10
C PRO A 417 -21.13 -16.53 -17.53
N TYR A 418 -22.17 -16.53 -18.38
CA TYR A 418 -23.52 -16.94 -17.99
C TYR A 418 -24.31 -15.97 -17.10
N LEU A 419 -23.77 -14.78 -16.78
CA LEU A 419 -24.49 -13.74 -16.02
C LEU A 419 -25.87 -13.38 -16.63
N TRP A 420 -25.97 -13.51 -17.95
CA TRP A 420 -27.17 -13.21 -18.73
C TRP A 420 -27.97 -14.43 -19.19
N SER A 421 -27.46 -15.65 -18.99
CA SER A 421 -28.09 -16.86 -19.52
C SER A 421 -29.13 -17.48 -18.59
N ILE A 422 -29.25 -17.02 -17.34
CA ILE A 422 -30.29 -17.48 -16.41
C ILE A 422 -31.60 -16.67 -16.67
N PRO A 423 -32.70 -17.30 -17.16
CA PRO A 423 -33.98 -16.64 -17.48
C PRO A 423 -34.73 -16.25 -16.19
N ARG A 424 -35.11 -14.98 -16.00
CA ARG A 424 -36.39 -14.31 -16.35
C ARG A 424 -37.62 -14.95 -15.66
N TYR A 425 -38.21 -14.21 -14.72
CA TYR A 425 -39.35 -14.53 -13.82
C TYR A 425 -39.00 -15.01 -12.41
N ILE A 426 -38.26 -14.17 -11.67
CA ILE A 426 -38.08 -14.29 -10.21
C ILE A 426 -38.44 -12.93 -9.59
N ASP A 427 -38.72 -12.89 -8.28
CA ASP A 427 -39.01 -11.66 -7.51
C ASP A 427 -37.97 -10.53 -7.67
N GLU A 428 -36.78 -10.79 -8.24
CA GLU A 428 -35.76 -9.79 -8.57
C GLU A 428 -36.33 -8.61 -9.37
N LEU A 429 -37.30 -8.87 -10.25
CA LEU A 429 -37.91 -7.84 -11.10
C LEU A 429 -38.68 -6.80 -10.28
N LYS A 430 -39.22 -7.19 -9.12
CA LYS A 430 -39.92 -6.28 -8.20
C LYS A 430 -38.92 -5.32 -7.55
N GLU A 431 -37.78 -5.82 -7.07
CA GLU A 431 -36.74 -4.98 -6.45
C GLU A 431 -36.13 -3.99 -7.46
N VAL A 432 -35.91 -4.47 -8.69
CA VAL A 432 -35.42 -3.66 -9.82
C VAL A 432 -36.45 -2.62 -10.25
N GLN A 433 -37.72 -2.97 -10.33
CA GLN A 433 -38.80 -2.03 -10.64
C GLN A 433 -38.91 -0.94 -9.56
N LEU A 434 -38.84 -1.32 -8.28
CA LEU A 434 -38.84 -0.36 -7.18
C LEU A 434 -37.66 0.60 -7.29
N ALA A 435 -36.45 0.10 -7.57
CA ALA A 435 -35.27 0.92 -7.81
C ALA A 435 -35.43 1.88 -8.99
N TYR A 436 -36.08 1.43 -10.07
CA TYR A 436 -36.38 2.29 -11.22
C TYR A 436 -37.36 3.42 -10.88
N LEU A 437 -38.41 3.12 -10.09
CA LEU A 437 -39.36 4.14 -9.62
C LEU A 437 -38.68 5.16 -8.69
N ILE A 438 -37.76 4.72 -7.83
CA ILE A 438 -36.92 5.62 -7.01
C ILE A 438 -36.06 6.51 -7.92
N CYS A 439 -35.42 5.94 -8.95
CA CYS A 439 -34.60 6.71 -9.90
C CYS A 439 -35.41 7.79 -10.66
N GLN A 440 -36.69 7.52 -10.91
CA GLN A 440 -37.62 8.50 -11.52
C GLN A 440 -38.18 9.52 -10.51
N GLY A 441 -37.86 9.41 -9.22
CA GLY A 441 -38.38 10.27 -8.16
C GLY A 441 -39.87 10.05 -7.87
N LYS A 442 -40.44 8.90 -8.28
CA LYS A 442 -41.87 8.61 -8.10
C LYS A 442 -42.22 8.07 -6.71
N VAL A 443 -41.27 7.39 -6.07
CA VAL A 443 -41.45 6.76 -4.76
C VAL A 443 -40.18 6.90 -3.92
N PHE A 444 -40.35 6.98 -2.60
CA PHE A 444 -39.26 7.03 -1.62
C PHE A 444 -39.53 6.02 -0.49
N PRO A 445 -39.40 4.72 -0.78
CA PRO A 445 -39.79 3.68 0.15
C PRO A 445 -38.81 3.60 1.33
N LEU A 446 -39.33 3.31 2.51
CA LEU A 446 -38.51 3.11 3.71
C LEU A 446 -37.94 1.67 3.78
N HIS A 447 -38.58 0.72 3.12
CA HIS A 447 -38.26 -0.70 3.11
C HIS A 447 -38.11 -1.22 1.66
N ASN A 448 -37.55 -2.41 1.50
CA ASN A 448 -37.50 -3.09 0.20
C ASN A 448 -38.88 -3.70 -0.15
N MET A 449 -39.01 -4.29 -1.35
CA MET A 449 -40.19 -5.09 -1.72
C MET A 449 -40.49 -6.21 -0.72
N ALA A 450 -39.44 -6.80 -0.14
CA ALA A 450 -39.56 -7.56 1.09
C ALA A 450 -39.59 -6.57 2.29
N HIS A 451 -40.76 -6.42 2.92
CA HIS A 451 -40.96 -5.41 3.98
C HIS A 451 -40.22 -5.74 5.29
N ASP A 452 -39.57 -6.91 5.37
CA ASP A 452 -38.73 -7.30 6.50
C ASP A 452 -37.29 -6.73 6.43
N ILE A 453 -36.92 -6.07 5.33
CA ILE A 453 -35.58 -5.51 5.12
C ILE A 453 -35.64 -4.07 4.59
N GLY A 454 -34.52 -3.35 4.71
CA GLY A 454 -34.41 -1.93 4.37
C GLY A 454 -34.27 -1.66 2.87
N ALA A 455 -34.59 -0.44 2.44
CA ALA A 455 -34.54 -0.01 1.04
C ALA A 455 -33.11 0.24 0.49
N LEU A 456 -32.05 -0.01 1.28
CA LEU A 456 -30.66 0.30 0.92
C LEU A 456 -30.27 -0.26 -0.46
N HIS A 457 -30.60 -1.52 -0.73
CA HIS A 457 -30.33 -2.16 -2.02
C HIS A 457 -31.00 -1.42 -3.19
N ASN A 458 -32.27 -1.04 -3.04
CA ASN A 458 -33.03 -0.34 -4.08
C ASN A 458 -32.45 1.06 -4.34
N TYR A 459 -32.01 1.77 -3.29
CA TYR A 459 -31.36 3.08 -3.44
C TYR A 459 -30.00 2.98 -4.15
N ILE A 460 -29.20 1.94 -3.87
CA ILE A 460 -27.94 1.71 -4.59
C ILE A 460 -28.22 1.48 -6.08
N LEU A 461 -29.19 0.61 -6.41
CA LEU A 461 -29.60 0.38 -7.79
C LEU A 461 -30.15 1.64 -8.46
N ALA A 462 -30.94 2.45 -7.75
CA ALA A 462 -31.47 3.71 -8.26
C ALA A 462 -30.34 4.70 -8.61
N VAL A 463 -29.30 4.80 -7.77
CA VAL A 463 -28.10 5.60 -8.06
C VAL A 463 -27.38 5.07 -9.29
N LEU A 464 -27.23 3.74 -9.43
CA LEU A 464 -26.63 3.14 -10.63
C LEU A 464 -27.44 3.48 -11.90
N PHE A 465 -28.76 3.39 -11.85
CA PHE A 465 -29.62 3.79 -12.97
C PHE A 465 -29.53 5.28 -13.28
N ARG A 466 -29.38 6.13 -12.26
CA ARG A 466 -29.21 7.58 -12.45
C ARG A 466 -27.88 7.91 -13.13
N LEU A 467 -26.81 7.18 -12.81
CA LEU A 467 -25.46 7.44 -13.33
C LEU A 467 -25.21 6.80 -14.70
N LEU A 468 -25.68 5.57 -14.93
CA LEU A 468 -25.35 4.76 -16.10
C LEU A 468 -26.53 4.57 -17.06
N GLY A 469 -27.69 5.15 -16.74
CA GLY A 469 -28.95 4.89 -17.42
C GLY A 469 -29.62 3.59 -16.96
N PRO A 470 -30.95 3.48 -17.08
CA PRO A 470 -31.68 2.28 -16.71
C PRO A 470 -31.35 1.13 -17.65
N SER A 471 -30.95 -0.02 -17.09
CA SER A 471 -30.68 -1.24 -17.84
C SER A 471 -30.93 -2.46 -16.97
N ILE A 472 -31.43 -3.53 -17.59
CA ILE A 472 -31.63 -4.82 -16.93
C ILE A 472 -30.30 -5.51 -16.56
N TYR A 473 -29.17 -5.03 -17.08
CA TYR A 473 -27.86 -5.63 -16.85
C TYR A 473 -27.17 -5.13 -15.59
N TRP A 474 -27.41 -3.87 -15.18
CA TRP A 474 -26.73 -3.28 -14.03
C TRP A 474 -26.99 -3.99 -12.71
N PRO A 475 -28.23 -4.43 -12.39
CA PRO A 475 -28.48 -5.09 -11.11
C PRO A 475 -27.69 -6.40 -10.94
N ARG A 476 -27.62 -7.21 -12.00
CA ARG A 476 -26.85 -8.47 -12.01
C ARG A 476 -25.35 -8.23 -11.95
N LEU A 477 -24.85 -7.24 -12.71
CA LEU A 477 -23.43 -6.88 -12.66
C LEU A 477 -23.02 -6.37 -11.27
N TYR A 478 -23.86 -5.54 -10.64
CA TYR A 478 -23.64 -5.05 -9.27
C TYR A 478 -23.53 -6.20 -8.26
N VAL A 479 -24.45 -7.16 -8.33
CA VAL A 479 -24.42 -8.35 -7.47
C VAL A 479 -23.17 -9.21 -7.75
N ALA A 480 -22.82 -9.44 -9.01
CA ALA A 480 -21.63 -10.20 -9.37
C ALA A 480 -20.33 -9.53 -8.86
N VAL A 481 -20.23 -8.21 -8.96
CA VAL A 481 -19.08 -7.43 -8.46
C VAL A 481 -19.00 -7.49 -6.94
N THR A 482 -20.10 -7.26 -6.22
CA THR A 482 -20.12 -7.34 -4.74
C THR A 482 -19.80 -8.75 -4.23
N SER A 483 -20.27 -9.77 -4.93
CA SER A 483 -19.95 -11.17 -4.63
C SER A 483 -18.48 -11.51 -4.90
N ALA A 484 -17.90 -11.01 -6.00
CA ALA A 484 -16.47 -11.15 -6.28
C ALA A 484 -15.62 -10.40 -5.24
N LEU A 485 -16.05 -9.21 -4.79
CA LEU A 485 -15.40 -8.49 -3.69
C LEU A 485 -15.44 -9.29 -2.39
N THR A 486 -16.54 -10.00 -2.12
CA THR A 486 -16.67 -10.87 -0.94
C THR A 486 -15.57 -11.94 -0.91
N VAL A 487 -15.17 -12.52 -2.04
CA VAL A 487 -14.04 -13.46 -2.11
C VAL A 487 -12.74 -12.81 -1.62
N ALA A 488 -12.45 -11.60 -2.07
CA ALA A 488 -11.28 -10.85 -1.63
C ALA A 488 -11.35 -10.46 -0.14
N LEU A 489 -12.54 -10.17 0.39
CA LEU A 489 -12.75 -9.89 1.80
C LEU A 489 -12.60 -11.13 2.67
N VAL A 490 -13.09 -12.29 2.24
CA VAL A 490 -12.91 -13.57 2.95
C VAL A 490 -11.43 -13.94 3.01
N TYR A 491 -10.67 -13.72 1.93
CA TYR A 491 -9.21 -13.86 1.96
C TYR A 491 -8.58 -13.01 3.07
N ARG A 492 -8.98 -11.73 3.15
CA ARG A 492 -8.47 -10.81 4.17
C ARG A 492 -8.86 -11.21 5.57
N LEU A 493 -10.13 -11.56 5.79
CA LEU A 493 -10.63 -12.00 7.08
C LEU A 493 -9.92 -13.28 7.55
N GLY A 494 -9.77 -14.28 6.68
CA GLY A 494 -9.03 -15.51 6.99
C GLY A 494 -7.57 -15.24 7.29
N THR A 495 -6.93 -14.32 6.54
CA THR A 495 -5.54 -13.91 6.80
C THR A 495 -5.40 -13.18 8.15
N MET A 496 -6.38 -12.36 8.53
CA MET A 496 -6.40 -11.67 9.83
C MET A 496 -6.56 -12.62 11.01
N LEU A 497 -7.33 -13.70 10.85
CA LEU A 497 -7.67 -14.62 11.95
C LEU A 497 -6.70 -15.80 12.07
N TYR A 498 -6.31 -16.41 10.96
CA TYR A 498 -5.64 -17.72 10.94
C TYR A 498 -4.45 -17.78 9.98
N GLY A 499 -4.05 -16.63 9.43
CA GLY A 499 -2.91 -16.52 8.52
C GLY A 499 -3.24 -16.81 7.06
N ARG A 500 -2.24 -16.59 6.20
CA ARG A 500 -2.42 -16.44 4.75
C ARG A 500 -2.94 -17.70 4.06
N TRP A 501 -2.48 -18.88 4.48
CA TRP A 501 -2.91 -20.14 3.86
C TRP A 501 -4.40 -20.40 4.08
N VAL A 502 -4.89 -20.19 5.30
CA VAL A 502 -6.32 -20.32 5.61
C VAL A 502 -7.14 -19.29 4.83
N GLY A 503 -6.64 -18.05 4.72
CA GLY A 503 -7.25 -17.04 3.86
C GLY A 503 -7.37 -17.47 2.39
N LEU A 504 -6.31 -18.05 1.82
CA LEU A 504 -6.33 -18.55 0.43
C LEU A 504 -7.31 -19.71 0.24
N VAL A 505 -7.34 -20.66 1.16
CA VAL A 505 -8.25 -21.81 1.11
C VAL A 505 -9.70 -21.34 1.20
N ALA A 506 -10.03 -20.48 2.18
CA ALA A 506 -11.38 -19.96 2.36
C ALA A 506 -11.85 -19.16 1.13
N ALA A 507 -10.99 -18.32 0.57
CA ALA A 507 -11.30 -17.57 -0.65
C ALA A 507 -11.45 -18.50 -1.87
N GLY A 508 -10.60 -19.52 -2.00
CA GLY A 508 -10.70 -20.54 -3.04
C GLY A 508 -12.04 -21.27 -3.01
N LEU A 509 -12.46 -21.74 -1.83
CA LEU A 509 -13.74 -22.42 -1.64
C LEU A 509 -14.93 -21.53 -2.00
N LEU A 510 -14.95 -20.27 -1.56
CA LEU A 510 -16.03 -19.33 -1.92
C LEU A 510 -16.00 -18.93 -3.40
N MET A 511 -14.80 -18.87 -3.99
CA MET A 511 -14.60 -18.53 -5.40
C MET A 511 -15.17 -19.60 -6.32
N THR A 512 -15.03 -20.88 -5.95
CA THR A 512 -15.49 -22.05 -6.73
C THR A 512 -16.84 -22.61 -6.27
N ASN A 513 -17.45 -22.06 -5.21
CA ASN A 513 -18.76 -22.52 -4.74
C ASN A 513 -19.82 -22.26 -5.82
N GLY A 514 -20.38 -23.35 -6.33
CA GLY A 514 -21.34 -23.31 -7.42
C GLY A 514 -22.60 -22.51 -7.09
N MET A 515 -23.25 -22.80 -5.95
CA MET A 515 -24.49 -22.12 -5.54
C MET A 515 -24.28 -20.62 -5.39
N HIS A 516 -23.16 -20.21 -4.80
CA HIS A 516 -22.81 -18.80 -4.68
C HIS A 516 -22.66 -18.16 -6.07
N ILE A 517 -21.97 -18.81 -7.02
CA ILE A 517 -21.85 -18.32 -8.41
C ILE A 517 -23.23 -18.16 -9.06
N VAL A 518 -24.09 -19.17 -9.00
CA VAL A 518 -25.43 -19.14 -9.61
C VAL A 518 -26.29 -18.02 -9.01
N VAL A 519 -26.29 -17.87 -7.68
CA VAL A 519 -27.03 -16.80 -6.98
C VAL A 519 -26.52 -15.41 -7.36
N THR A 520 -25.24 -15.27 -7.76
CA THR A 520 -24.73 -13.97 -8.26
C THR A 520 -25.35 -13.54 -9.59
N HIS A 521 -25.98 -14.46 -10.32
CA HIS A 521 -26.67 -14.14 -11.57
C HIS A 521 -28.11 -13.65 -11.33
N MET A 522 -28.56 -13.64 -10.07
CA MET A 522 -29.84 -13.08 -9.63
C MET A 522 -29.60 -11.70 -8.99
N ALA A 523 -30.42 -10.72 -9.35
CA ALA A 523 -30.33 -9.36 -8.86
C ALA A 523 -31.03 -9.20 -7.50
N TRP A 524 -30.56 -9.92 -6.48
CA TRP A 524 -31.14 -9.93 -5.13
C TRP A 524 -30.29 -9.17 -4.11
N ALA A 525 -30.96 -8.50 -3.18
CA ALA A 525 -30.34 -7.94 -1.98
C ALA A 525 -29.56 -8.99 -1.17
N ASN A 526 -30.04 -10.24 -1.10
CA ASN A 526 -29.40 -11.33 -0.36
C ASN A 526 -28.01 -11.67 -0.89
N SER A 527 -27.79 -11.47 -2.20
CA SER A 527 -26.50 -11.72 -2.82
C SER A 527 -25.46 -10.67 -2.44
N THR A 528 -25.88 -9.49 -1.94
CA THR A 528 -24.98 -8.44 -1.45
C THR A 528 -24.79 -8.45 0.06
N THR A 529 -25.60 -9.23 0.80
CA THR A 529 -25.46 -9.42 2.25
C THR A 529 -24.08 -9.93 2.67
N PRO A 530 -23.49 -10.97 2.02
CA PRO A 530 -22.17 -11.48 2.42
C PRO A 530 -21.07 -10.42 2.37
N PHE A 531 -21.16 -9.47 1.44
CA PHE A 531 -20.21 -8.37 1.30
C PHE A 531 -20.23 -7.45 2.53
N PHE A 532 -21.40 -6.92 2.88
CA PHE A 532 -21.55 -6.04 4.04
C PHE A 532 -21.29 -6.79 5.35
N PHE A 533 -21.73 -8.04 5.46
CA PHE A 533 -21.50 -8.89 6.62
C PHE A 533 -20.01 -9.11 6.89
N THR A 534 -19.25 -9.46 5.85
CA THR A 534 -17.80 -9.68 5.97
C THR A 534 -17.07 -8.39 6.35
N LEU A 535 -17.47 -7.26 5.77
CA LEU A 535 -16.95 -5.95 6.17
C LEU A 535 -17.27 -5.61 7.63
N ALA A 536 -18.49 -5.88 8.08
CA ALA A 536 -18.92 -5.63 9.45
C ALA A 536 -18.10 -6.44 10.45
N LEU A 537 -17.90 -7.74 10.19
CA LEU A 537 -17.01 -8.60 10.99
C LEU A 537 -15.57 -8.09 11.02
N MET A 538 -15.01 -7.77 9.86
CA MET A 538 -13.64 -7.24 9.77
C MET A 538 -13.51 -5.93 10.55
N ALA A 539 -14.49 -5.03 10.47
CA ALA A 539 -14.49 -3.77 11.21
C ALA A 539 -14.61 -4.00 12.72
N THR A 540 -15.43 -4.95 13.17
CA THR A 540 -15.54 -5.34 14.59
C THR A 540 -14.20 -5.86 15.12
N ILE A 541 -13.54 -6.78 14.41
CA ILE A 541 -12.22 -7.32 14.78
C ILE A 541 -11.17 -6.21 14.77
N ALA A 542 -11.21 -5.34 13.76
CA ALA A 542 -10.26 -4.25 13.61
C ALA A 542 -10.41 -3.17 14.70
N ALA A 543 -11.62 -3.00 15.27
CA ALA A 543 -11.84 -2.14 16.42
C ALA A 543 -11.16 -2.68 17.68
N GLU A 544 -11.16 -4.00 17.86
CA GLU A 544 -10.48 -4.68 18.95
C GLU A 544 -8.97 -4.59 18.84
N GLN A 545 -8.42 -5.08 17.72
CA GLN A 545 -6.98 -5.15 17.47
C GLN A 545 -6.29 -3.79 17.55
N GLN A 546 -7.00 -2.73 17.16
CA GLN A 546 -6.46 -1.37 17.12
C GLN A 546 -6.97 -0.48 18.25
N LYS A 547 -7.72 -1.05 19.21
CA LYS A 547 -8.22 -0.36 20.40
C LYS A 547 -8.93 0.97 20.06
N SER A 548 -9.72 0.96 18.98
CA SER A 548 -10.25 2.19 18.36
C SER A 548 -11.76 2.27 18.41
N GLY A 549 -12.28 3.25 19.15
CA GLY A 549 -13.72 3.54 19.21
C GLY A 549 -14.32 4.05 17.90
N GLN A 550 -13.53 4.74 17.06
CA GLN A 550 -13.99 5.17 15.73
C GLN A 550 -14.28 3.97 14.83
N ARG A 551 -13.43 2.93 14.90
CA ARG A 551 -13.65 1.69 14.14
C ARG A 551 -14.87 0.93 14.64
N LEU A 552 -15.18 1.03 15.93
CA LEU A 552 -16.41 0.46 16.48
C LEU A 552 -17.66 1.13 15.90
N MET A 553 -17.63 2.45 15.66
CA MET A 553 -18.71 3.15 14.96
C MET A 553 -18.83 2.71 13.49
N VAL A 554 -17.70 2.55 12.80
CA VAL A 554 -17.70 2.01 11.42
C VAL A 554 -18.29 0.61 11.38
N ALA A 555 -17.93 -0.25 12.34
CA ALA A 555 -18.53 -1.59 12.47
C ALA A 555 -20.04 -1.51 12.68
N ALA A 556 -20.51 -0.63 13.57
CA ALA A 556 -21.94 -0.42 13.82
C ALA A 556 -22.71 0.02 12.57
N LEU A 557 -22.16 0.95 11.79
CA LEU A 557 -22.76 1.37 10.51
C LEU A 557 -22.84 0.22 9.50
N LEU A 558 -21.78 -0.59 9.40
CA LEU A 558 -21.74 -1.75 8.50
C LEU A 558 -22.70 -2.85 8.93
N TRP A 559 -22.87 -3.08 10.24
CA TRP A 559 -23.88 -3.99 10.77
C TRP A 559 -25.30 -3.51 10.45
N ALA A 560 -25.57 -2.21 10.55
CA ALA A 560 -26.85 -1.63 10.14
C ALA A 560 -27.10 -1.83 8.64
N ALA A 561 -26.10 -1.55 7.79
CA ALA A 561 -26.17 -1.80 6.35
C ALA A 561 -26.41 -3.29 6.05
N THR A 562 -25.76 -4.19 6.77
CA THR A 562 -25.94 -5.64 6.61
C THR A 562 -27.36 -6.06 6.94
N LEU A 563 -27.92 -5.59 8.06
CA LEU A 563 -29.31 -5.89 8.46
C LEU A 563 -30.33 -5.33 7.45
N GLN A 564 -30.02 -4.22 6.77
CA GLN A 564 -30.88 -3.71 5.70
C GLN A 564 -30.90 -4.62 4.47
N THR A 565 -29.92 -5.50 4.28
CA THR A 565 -29.89 -6.40 3.11
C THR A 565 -30.58 -7.74 3.36
N HIS A 566 -30.61 -8.24 4.60
CA HIS A 566 -31.30 -9.48 4.93
C HIS A 566 -31.67 -9.58 6.42
N SER A 567 -32.86 -10.09 6.72
CA SER A 567 -33.39 -10.19 8.09
C SER A 567 -32.70 -11.26 8.94
N SER A 568 -32.16 -12.33 8.35
CA SER A 568 -31.45 -13.40 9.09
C SER A 568 -30.16 -12.91 9.79
N VAL A 569 -29.65 -11.73 9.39
CA VAL A 569 -28.46 -11.10 9.97
C VAL A 569 -28.67 -10.78 11.45
N ILE A 570 -29.92 -10.63 11.90
CA ILE A 570 -30.25 -10.27 13.28
C ILE A 570 -29.61 -11.22 14.32
N ILE A 571 -29.53 -12.51 14.03
CA ILE A 571 -28.89 -13.49 14.92
C ILE A 571 -27.41 -13.18 15.09
N TYR A 572 -26.71 -12.93 13.98
CA TYR A 572 -25.29 -12.62 14.01
C TYR A 572 -24.99 -11.24 14.60
N LEU A 573 -25.90 -10.27 14.41
CA LEU A 573 -25.82 -8.97 15.06
C LEU A 573 -25.88 -9.13 16.58
N LEU A 574 -26.78 -9.97 17.10
CA LEU A 574 -26.86 -10.25 18.55
C LEU A 574 -25.56 -10.89 19.05
N VAL A 575 -24.98 -11.82 18.28
CA VAL A 575 -23.66 -12.41 18.60
C VAL A 575 -22.57 -11.33 18.63
N ALA A 576 -22.54 -10.42 17.65
CA ALA A 576 -21.57 -9.33 17.59
C ALA A 576 -21.73 -8.34 18.74
N VAL A 577 -22.97 -8.02 19.13
CA VAL A 577 -23.27 -7.18 20.31
C VAL A 577 -22.79 -7.86 21.58
N ALA A 578 -23.11 -9.14 21.77
CA ALA A 578 -22.64 -9.92 22.91
C ALA A 578 -21.09 -9.97 22.96
N TYR A 579 -20.45 -10.13 21.81
CA TYR A 579 -19.00 -10.11 21.68
C TYR A 579 -18.39 -8.76 22.08
N VAL A 580 -18.95 -7.64 21.61
CA VAL A 580 -18.44 -6.29 21.92
C VAL A 580 -18.69 -5.91 23.37
N LEU A 581 -19.81 -6.36 23.97
CA LEU A 581 -20.17 -6.07 25.36
C LEU A 581 -19.49 -6.98 26.38
N ARG A 582 -18.79 -8.04 25.94
CA ARG A 582 -18.12 -8.97 26.85
C ARG A 582 -17.09 -8.22 27.73
N PRO A 583 -16.98 -8.51 29.04
CA PRO A 583 -16.05 -7.81 29.94
C PRO A 583 -14.59 -7.86 29.48
N HIS A 584 -14.20 -8.98 28.84
CA HIS A 584 -12.86 -9.18 28.30
C HIS A 584 -12.51 -8.17 27.21
N PHE A 585 -13.38 -7.98 26.21
CA PHE A 585 -13.19 -7.01 25.14
C PHE A 585 -12.98 -5.60 25.69
N ARG A 586 -13.82 -5.19 26.67
CA ARG A 586 -13.72 -3.86 27.28
C ARG A 586 -12.40 -3.66 28.03
N ARG A 587 -11.93 -4.68 28.76
CA ARG A 587 -10.66 -4.63 29.50
C ARG A 587 -9.45 -4.56 28.57
N GLU A 588 -9.44 -5.34 27.49
CA GLU A 588 -8.31 -5.40 26.55
C GLU A 588 -8.19 -4.16 25.65
N THR A 589 -9.34 -3.65 25.20
CA THR A 589 -9.38 -2.52 24.27
C THR A 589 -9.28 -1.16 24.97
N GLY A 590 -9.74 -1.05 26.21
CA GLY A 590 -9.77 0.24 26.93
C GLY A 590 -10.70 1.29 26.29
N ILE A 591 -11.60 0.87 25.39
CA ILE A 591 -12.54 1.79 24.73
C ILE A 591 -13.51 2.34 25.79
N GLY A 592 -13.63 3.67 25.87
CA GLY A 592 -14.51 4.35 26.81
C GLY A 592 -16.00 4.24 26.45
N LEU A 593 -16.88 4.37 27.46
CA LEU A 593 -18.35 4.24 27.32
C LEU A 593 -18.93 5.12 26.21
N LYS A 594 -18.41 6.34 26.03
CA LYS A 594 -18.84 7.28 24.98
C LYS A 594 -18.85 6.65 23.58
N TRP A 595 -17.87 5.80 23.27
CA TRP A 595 -17.76 5.17 21.96
C TRP A 595 -18.78 4.06 21.74
N TYR A 596 -19.17 3.35 22.79
CA TYR A 596 -20.27 2.37 22.72
C TYR A 596 -21.60 3.08 22.47
N VAL A 597 -21.85 4.20 23.15
CA VAL A 597 -23.05 5.02 22.92
C VAL A 597 -23.06 5.58 21.49
N LEU A 598 -21.94 6.14 21.03
CA LEU A 598 -21.83 6.63 19.65
C LEU A 598 -22.00 5.51 18.63
N ALA A 599 -21.47 4.31 18.88
CA ALA A 599 -21.66 3.16 18.00
C ALA A 599 -23.14 2.73 17.97
N ALA A 600 -23.83 2.66 19.11
CA ALA A 600 -25.26 2.36 19.17
C ALA A 600 -26.10 3.40 18.42
N LEU A 601 -25.83 4.69 18.62
CA LEU A 601 -26.49 5.77 17.88
C LEU A 601 -26.21 5.66 16.37
N THR A 602 -24.96 5.37 15.98
CA THR A 602 -24.58 5.18 14.57
C THR A 602 -25.35 4.02 13.93
N PHE A 603 -25.50 2.90 14.64
CA PHE A 603 -26.31 1.77 14.18
C PHE A 603 -27.78 2.19 13.98
N LEU A 604 -28.37 2.86 14.98
CA LEU A 604 -29.76 3.31 14.92
C LEU A 604 -29.99 4.31 13.78
N THR A 605 -29.07 5.25 13.57
CA THR A 605 -29.13 6.18 12.43
C THR A 605 -29.00 5.43 11.11
N GLY A 606 -28.09 4.46 11.01
CA GLY A 606 -27.90 3.62 9.84
C GLY A 606 -29.08 2.70 9.52
N TYR A 607 -29.97 2.44 10.49
CA TYR A 607 -31.18 1.62 10.34
C TYR A 607 -32.48 2.42 10.53
N ALA A 608 -32.39 3.76 10.52
CA ALA A 608 -33.47 4.65 10.90
C ALA A 608 -34.71 4.53 10.01
N ASN A 609 -34.53 4.22 8.74
CA ASN A 609 -35.63 3.98 7.79
C ASN A 609 -36.54 2.84 8.27
N MET A 610 -35.96 1.73 8.70
CA MET A 610 -36.72 0.57 9.17
C MET A 610 -37.31 0.79 10.57
N VAL A 611 -36.62 1.53 11.44
CA VAL A 611 -37.18 1.96 12.73
C VAL A 611 -38.42 2.82 12.49
N TYR A 612 -38.30 3.85 11.64
CA TYR A 612 -39.41 4.74 11.31
C TYR A 612 -40.56 4.00 10.62
N TYR A 613 -40.26 3.11 9.67
CA TYR A 613 -41.27 2.28 9.02
C TYR A 613 -42.08 1.48 10.05
N ASN A 614 -41.43 0.80 10.99
CA ASN A 614 -42.12 0.00 11.99
C ASN A 614 -42.95 0.85 12.97
N ILE A 615 -42.53 2.08 13.27
CA ILE A 615 -43.33 3.00 14.09
C ILE A 615 -44.61 3.38 13.36
N VAL A 616 -44.49 3.85 12.11
CA VAL A 616 -45.65 4.34 11.34
C VAL A 616 -46.59 3.20 10.92
N SER A 617 -46.04 2.02 10.65
CA SER A 617 -46.81 0.85 10.21
C SER A 617 -47.22 -0.07 11.36
N TYR A 618 -47.07 0.33 12.63
CA TYR A 618 -47.40 -0.48 13.81
C TYR A 618 -46.82 -1.91 13.72
N GLY A 619 -45.49 -2.00 13.56
CA GLY A 619 -44.76 -3.26 13.43
C GLY A 619 -44.93 -3.94 12.07
N GLY A 620 -45.04 -3.18 10.98
CA GLY A 620 -45.27 -3.71 9.63
C GLY A 620 -44.25 -4.76 9.18
N SER A 621 -42.97 -4.59 9.52
CA SER A 621 -41.94 -5.60 9.17
C SER A 621 -42.13 -6.91 9.92
N ILE A 622 -42.52 -6.86 11.19
CA ILE A 622 -42.77 -8.05 12.03
C ILE A 622 -44.02 -8.77 11.56
N ARG A 623 -45.09 -8.02 11.28
CA ARG A 623 -46.33 -8.57 10.72
C ARG A 623 -46.07 -9.23 9.36
N TRP A 624 -45.27 -8.59 8.52
CA TRP A 624 -44.84 -9.18 7.25
C TRP A 624 -44.13 -10.51 7.45
N ILE A 625 -43.14 -10.60 8.35
CA ILE A 625 -42.46 -11.87 8.68
C ILE A 625 -43.47 -12.92 9.16
N GLY A 626 -44.42 -12.55 10.01
CA GLY A 626 -45.45 -13.46 10.51
C GLY A 626 -46.40 -14.00 9.43
N HIS A 627 -46.49 -13.33 8.27
CA HIS A 627 -47.32 -13.74 7.13
C HIS A 627 -46.47 -14.23 5.95
N LYS A 628 -45.14 -14.17 6.08
CA LYS A 628 -44.19 -14.57 5.04
C LYS A 628 -44.16 -16.09 4.98
N SER A 629 -45.04 -16.64 4.15
CA SER A 629 -44.91 -18.02 3.70
C SER A 629 -43.72 -18.09 2.76
N TYR A 630 -42.54 -18.49 3.26
CA TYR A 630 -41.64 -19.24 2.39
C TYR A 630 -42.48 -20.38 1.82
N ALA A 631 -42.39 -20.65 0.53
CA ALA A 631 -43.30 -21.53 -0.20
C ALA A 631 -43.24 -23.03 0.22
N LEU A 632 -42.89 -23.34 1.47
CA LEU A 632 -42.52 -24.67 1.92
C LEU A 632 -43.24 -25.18 3.17
N GLU A 633 -43.95 -24.38 3.99
CA GLU A 633 -44.73 -24.99 5.07
C GLU A 633 -45.85 -24.12 5.65
N THR A 634 -47.08 -24.62 5.56
CA THR A 634 -48.30 -23.96 6.07
C THR A 634 -48.57 -24.24 7.55
N HIS A 635 -47.86 -25.19 8.16
CA HIS A 635 -48.06 -25.65 9.54
C HIS A 635 -46.74 -25.87 10.28
N PRO A 636 -46.13 -24.81 10.85
CA PRO A 636 -44.91 -24.94 11.62
C PRO A 636 -45.13 -25.81 12.88
N GLY A 637 -44.23 -26.77 13.12
CA GLY A 637 -44.26 -27.71 14.25
C GLY A 637 -42.93 -28.45 14.41
N LEU A 638 -42.78 -29.27 15.45
CA LEU A 638 -41.51 -29.97 15.73
C LEU A 638 -41.04 -30.84 14.55
N THR A 639 -41.98 -31.53 13.88
CA THR A 639 -41.69 -32.37 12.72
C THR A 639 -41.21 -31.55 11.52
N SER A 640 -41.83 -30.39 11.29
CA SER A 640 -41.41 -29.42 10.27
C SER A 640 -40.03 -28.84 10.61
N TYR A 641 -39.77 -28.51 11.87
CA TYR A 641 -38.45 -28.05 12.31
C TYR A 641 -37.36 -29.10 12.05
N ILE A 642 -37.60 -30.36 12.41
CA ILE A 642 -36.65 -31.46 12.17
C ILE A 642 -36.41 -31.65 10.67
N ARG A 643 -37.47 -31.59 9.84
CA ARG A 643 -37.35 -31.70 8.39
C ARG A 643 -36.56 -30.53 7.79
N ASN A 644 -36.81 -29.30 8.24
CA ASN A 644 -36.05 -28.12 7.81
C ASN A 644 -34.59 -28.20 8.25
N LEU A 645 -34.30 -28.75 9.45
CA LEU A 645 -32.94 -29.00 9.91
C LEU A 645 -32.23 -30.04 9.03
N GLU A 646 -32.91 -31.13 8.68
CA GLU A 646 -32.40 -32.16 7.75
C GLU A 646 -32.11 -31.57 6.36
N GLN A 647 -33.02 -30.75 5.83
CA GLN A 647 -32.82 -30.05 4.56
C GLN A 647 -31.65 -29.06 4.64
N MET A 648 -31.52 -28.30 5.73
CA MET A 648 -30.40 -27.38 5.94
C MET A 648 -29.06 -28.13 5.98
N LEU A 649 -29.00 -29.27 6.69
CA LEU A 649 -27.83 -30.15 6.70
C LEU A 649 -27.53 -30.71 5.30
N THR A 650 -28.57 -31.08 4.55
CA THR A 650 -28.44 -31.55 3.16
C THR A 650 -27.84 -30.46 2.27
N GLU A 651 -28.34 -29.23 2.36
CA GLU A 651 -27.83 -28.09 1.59
C GLU A 651 -26.41 -27.69 2.00
N LEU A 652 -26.05 -27.82 3.28
CA LEU A 652 -24.68 -27.64 3.75
C LEU A 652 -23.74 -28.66 3.10
N VAL A 653 -24.11 -29.94 3.08
CA VAL A 653 -23.33 -31.01 2.45
C VAL A 653 -23.25 -30.80 0.93
N ARG A 654 -24.34 -30.41 0.27
CA ARG A 654 -24.35 -30.04 -1.16
C ARG A 654 -23.42 -28.88 -1.45
N SER A 655 -23.40 -27.86 -0.60
CA SER A 655 -22.52 -26.70 -0.75
C SER A 655 -21.05 -27.08 -0.66
N VAL A 656 -20.69 -27.98 0.26
CA VAL A 656 -19.32 -28.51 0.41
C VAL A 656 -18.96 -29.41 -0.78
N GLY A 657 -19.86 -30.28 -1.21
CA GLY A 657 -19.65 -31.21 -2.33
C GLY A 657 -19.86 -30.60 -3.71
N SER A 658 -20.33 -29.36 -3.81
CA SER A 658 -20.77 -28.70 -5.05
C SER A 658 -21.73 -29.54 -5.91
N THR A 659 -22.60 -30.32 -5.26
CA THR A 659 -23.54 -31.24 -5.89
C THR A 659 -24.88 -30.58 -6.20
N TYR A 660 -25.21 -30.47 -7.48
CA TYR A 660 -26.47 -29.89 -7.95
C TYR A 660 -27.58 -30.91 -8.20
N THR A 661 -27.23 -32.18 -8.37
CA THR A 661 -28.22 -33.26 -8.55
C THR A 661 -28.96 -33.52 -7.24
N ASP A 662 -30.29 -33.56 -7.31
CA ASP A 662 -31.12 -33.95 -6.18
C ASP A 662 -31.00 -35.46 -5.95
N HIS A 663 -30.69 -35.83 -4.71
CA HIS A 663 -30.71 -37.20 -4.23
C HIS A 663 -31.83 -37.39 -3.19
N PRO A 664 -32.48 -38.56 -3.18
CA PRO A 664 -33.63 -38.83 -2.31
C PRO A 664 -33.28 -38.92 -0.83
N HIS A 665 -32.03 -39.26 -0.47
CA HIS A 665 -31.60 -39.39 0.92
C HIS A 665 -30.35 -38.56 1.23
N PHE A 666 -30.32 -37.96 2.43
CA PHE A 666 -29.16 -37.19 2.93
C PHE A 666 -27.83 -37.95 2.78
N TRP A 667 -27.84 -39.26 3.07
CA TRP A 667 -26.66 -40.12 3.02
C TRP A 667 -26.02 -40.23 1.63
N ASP A 668 -26.80 -40.01 0.56
CA ASP A 668 -26.29 -40.06 -0.81
C ASP A 668 -25.39 -38.85 -1.09
N TYR A 669 -25.69 -37.70 -0.49
CA TYR A 669 -24.85 -36.51 -0.60
C TYR A 669 -23.53 -36.66 0.17
N VAL A 670 -23.56 -37.28 1.35
CA VAL A 670 -22.36 -37.54 2.16
C VAL A 670 -21.44 -38.57 1.48
N LYS A 671 -22.03 -39.53 0.77
CA LYS A 671 -21.28 -40.54 0.00
C LYS A 671 -20.87 -40.04 -1.40
N HIS A 672 -21.29 -38.84 -1.79
CA HIS A 672 -21.00 -38.33 -3.12
C HIS A 672 -19.49 -38.09 -3.29
N PRO A 673 -18.85 -38.56 -4.39
CA PRO A 673 -17.40 -38.48 -4.56
C PRO A 673 -16.83 -37.07 -4.41
N SER A 674 -17.55 -36.05 -4.85
CA SER A 674 -17.10 -34.65 -4.72
C SER A 674 -17.17 -34.13 -3.27
N PHE A 675 -18.13 -34.58 -2.46
CA PHE A 675 -18.14 -34.27 -1.02
C PHE A 675 -16.99 -34.98 -0.29
N ILE A 676 -16.79 -36.28 -0.57
CA ILE A 676 -15.67 -37.05 0.00
C ILE A 676 -14.34 -36.41 -0.39
N ALA A 677 -14.16 -36.04 -1.66
CA ALA A 677 -12.95 -35.36 -2.12
C ALA A 677 -12.76 -34.01 -1.40
N ALA A 678 -13.81 -33.21 -1.25
CA ALA A 678 -13.73 -31.91 -0.57
C ALA A 678 -13.31 -32.04 0.91
N VAL A 679 -13.83 -33.05 1.61
CA VAL A 679 -13.51 -33.27 3.03
C VAL A 679 -12.16 -33.96 3.21
N SER A 680 -11.73 -34.82 2.29
CA SER A 680 -10.43 -35.52 2.37
C SER A 680 -9.21 -34.61 2.18
N PHE A 681 -9.42 -33.35 1.77
CA PHE A 681 -8.38 -32.32 1.65
C PHE A 681 -8.17 -31.51 2.95
N PHE A 682 -9.02 -31.70 3.96
CA PHE A 682 -8.88 -31.16 5.32
C PHE A 682 -8.35 -32.24 6.26
#